data_AF-A0A926T9Q4-F1
#
_entry.id   AF-A0A926T9Q4-F1
#
_cell.length_a   1.000
_cell.length_b   1.000
_cell.length_c   1.000
_cell.angle_alpha   90.00
_cell.angle_beta   90.00
_cell.angle_gamma   90.00
#
_symmetry.space_group_name_H-M   'P 1'
#
loop_
_entity.id
_entity.type
_entity.pdbx_description
1 polymer ?
#
loop_
_entity_poly.entity_id
_entity_poly.type
_entity_poly.pdbx_seq_one_letter_code
_entity_poly.pdbx_strand_id
1 'polypeptide(L)'
;MPADEFAQLTLGITSLNLPCLFSDSNSHSLASSLILPADKALEKLPSAKRIPKKHLKGYLTVNKQIIFIDSSVENYQSLIQGADANAEIVVLDANRSGIAQISETLLQQQDVEAVHIVSHGSAGSLRLGCDILNRESLESFSSQIEQWRKALTEDADILLYGCDVAAGEVGETFIQRLSQITGTDVAASTDKTGNAARGGDWELEKTTGAIETSLAFSSETITTYEGIFSQEAEYAWGRQLGGSGNDVGYSISVDSSGNVYTTGSFNGTADFDPGPSTLNLTSAGGDNIFVSKLNASGTLVWAKQLGGGNGSGRGIATDSSGNVYTTGSFNGTVDFNPDTGTLNLASIGDDSFISKLNADGSLAWARQLGGSGNAYGRSIAVDSSGNVYTTGYFNGTTDFDPGTGTSNLTSGSNDIFVSKLNADGSFAWAKQLGGSIGDFGYSIAVDSSGNVYIASAFTGTVDFDPGAGTFNLTSNSGSPDAFILKLNADGSFAWVKQMGGSSWDIPYSITVDSSGNVYTTGSFSGTADFDPGAGTLNLTSAGGDNIFVNKLDTNGSLLWAKQLGGSGNAYGRDIAVDSSGNVYTTGDFTGSADFDPGTGTVNLTSGGGKDIFLSRLDSSGNFLSAKQLGGSGDDGGLSVAVDSTSNVYTTGNFKNTVDFDPGTGTVNLTSAGVDDIFISKLNAAVAPTVSLTSASAATVNAPFTVTATFSEAVTGFTAADLTLSNGAVSNFAGSGTTYTFTVTPTAQGPVSVSVPGAVATDAAGNNNTAATALTRTFDSLAPSVSLTSAAGTTVNAP
;
A
#
# COMPACT_ATOMS: atom_id res chain seq x y z
N MET A 1 -15.21 32.82 -53.44
CA MET A 1 -15.57 32.37 -54.80
C MET A 1 -16.85 31.53 -54.71
N PRO A 2 -17.74 31.54 -55.72
CA PRO A 2 -19.07 30.93 -55.64
C PRO A 2 -19.08 29.41 -55.86
N ALA A 3 -20.19 28.76 -55.46
CA ALA A 3 -20.39 27.33 -55.20
C ALA A 3 -20.41 26.35 -56.40
N ASP A 4 -19.82 26.69 -57.55
CA ASP A 4 -19.88 25.83 -58.76
C ASP A 4 -18.58 25.03 -59.05
N GLU A 5 -17.54 25.09 -58.21
CA GLU A 5 -16.31 24.31 -58.40
C GLU A 5 -16.27 22.95 -57.68
N PHE A 6 -17.24 22.62 -56.83
CA PHE A 6 -17.28 21.34 -56.12
C PHE A 6 -17.74 20.14 -56.97
N ALA A 7 -18.33 20.38 -58.14
CA ALA A 7 -18.94 19.33 -58.96
C ALA A 7 -17.98 18.63 -59.95
N GLN A 8 -16.72 19.07 -60.08
CA GLN A 8 -15.74 18.41 -60.98
C GLN A 8 -14.67 17.56 -60.27
N LEU A 9 -14.62 17.53 -58.93
CA LEU A 9 -13.67 16.67 -58.20
C LEU A 9 -14.18 15.23 -58.01
N THR A 10 -15.49 15.00 -58.09
CA THR A 10 -16.13 13.71 -57.77
C THR A 10 -16.29 12.76 -58.95
N LEU A 11 -15.87 13.13 -60.16
CA LEU A 11 -16.05 12.32 -61.39
C LEU A 11 -14.73 11.79 -62.02
N GLY A 12 -13.61 11.88 -61.31
CA GLY A 12 -12.29 11.46 -61.82
C GLY A 12 -11.65 10.21 -61.19
N ILE A 13 -12.25 9.62 -60.15
CA ILE A 13 -11.62 8.51 -59.39
C ILE A 13 -12.34 7.16 -59.57
N THR A 14 -13.52 7.13 -60.21
CA THR A 14 -14.23 5.89 -60.52
C THR A 14 -14.00 5.43 -61.96
N SER A 15 -12.77 5.09 -62.33
CA SER A 15 -12.49 4.18 -63.46
C SER A 15 -11.03 3.74 -63.51
N LEU A 16 -10.67 2.74 -62.72
CA LEU A 16 -9.53 1.86 -63.01
C LEU A 16 -9.88 0.46 -62.52
N ASN A 17 -10.56 -0.27 -63.40
CA ASN A 17 -10.70 -1.73 -63.36
C ASN A 17 -9.34 -2.37 -63.65
N LEU A 18 -8.86 -3.25 -62.78
CA LEU A 18 -7.87 -4.27 -63.11
C LEU A 18 -8.30 -5.60 -62.47
N PRO A 19 -8.45 -6.70 -63.25
CA PRO A 19 -8.99 -7.97 -62.77
C PRO A 19 -7.94 -8.85 -62.08
N CYS A 20 -8.44 -9.74 -61.23
CA CYS A 20 -7.75 -10.85 -60.56
C CYS A 20 -6.78 -11.61 -61.45
N LEU A 21 -5.57 -11.92 -60.95
CA LEU A 21 -4.75 -13.07 -61.37
C LEU A 21 -3.77 -13.47 -60.26
N PHE A 22 -3.78 -14.76 -59.95
CA PHE A 22 -2.83 -15.61 -59.21
C PHE A 22 -3.06 -15.92 -57.71
N SER A 23 -3.46 -17.17 -57.54
CA SER A 23 -3.27 -18.07 -56.41
C SER A 23 -1.81 -18.52 -56.24
N ASP A 24 -1.54 -19.03 -55.03
CA ASP A 24 -0.51 -19.99 -54.62
C ASP A 24 0.87 -19.52 -54.10
N SER A 25 1.00 -19.71 -52.78
CA SER A 25 2.06 -20.41 -52.03
C SER A 25 3.50 -19.87 -51.94
N ASN A 26 3.93 -19.74 -50.68
CA ASN A 26 5.27 -19.91 -50.10
C ASN A 26 6.43 -18.92 -50.41
N SER A 27 7.01 -18.50 -49.28
CA SER A 27 8.44 -18.20 -49.01
C SER A 27 8.96 -16.76 -49.14
N HIS A 28 9.79 -16.45 -48.14
CA HIS A 28 10.62 -15.29 -47.80
C HIS A 28 11.08 -14.29 -48.88
N SER A 29 11.06 -13.02 -48.43
CA SER A 29 12.00 -11.93 -48.67
C SER A 29 11.87 -11.04 -49.93
N LEU A 30 12.08 -9.75 -49.67
CA LEU A 30 12.46 -8.64 -50.56
C LEU A 30 11.38 -8.05 -51.48
N ALA A 31 10.85 -6.90 -51.04
CA ALA A 31 10.64 -5.75 -51.93
C ALA A 31 10.52 -4.44 -51.12
N SER A 32 11.68 -3.88 -50.74
CA SER A 32 11.81 -2.44 -50.51
C SER A 32 11.67 -1.68 -51.84
N SER A 33 11.19 -0.44 -51.74
CA SER A 33 11.25 0.65 -52.72
C SER A 33 10.20 0.66 -53.85
N LEU A 34 9.17 1.50 -53.67
CA LEU A 34 8.91 2.66 -54.54
C LEU A 34 7.73 3.48 -53.98
N ILE A 35 8.00 4.43 -53.08
CA ILE A 35 7.10 5.56 -52.83
C ILE A 35 7.80 6.79 -53.39
N LEU A 36 7.34 7.27 -54.54
CA LEU A 36 7.71 8.60 -55.03
C LEU A 36 6.90 9.62 -54.21
N PRO A 37 7.53 10.66 -53.62
CA PRO A 37 6.79 11.74 -52.96
C PRO A 37 5.84 12.42 -53.94
N ALA A 38 4.60 12.67 -53.50
CA ALA A 38 3.50 13.23 -54.30
C ALA A 38 3.87 14.53 -55.04
N ASP A 39 4.85 15.28 -54.55
CA ASP A 39 5.36 16.51 -55.18
C ASP A 39 5.91 16.31 -56.60
N LYS A 40 6.48 15.14 -56.94
CA LYS A 40 7.00 14.88 -58.29
C LYS A 40 5.92 14.47 -59.30
N ALA A 41 4.73 14.09 -58.85
CA ALA A 41 3.61 13.76 -59.73
C ALA A 41 2.89 15.02 -60.26
N LEU A 42 2.89 16.11 -59.48
CA LEU A 42 2.26 17.40 -59.80
C LEU A 42 2.93 18.16 -60.95
N GLU A 43 4.21 17.91 -61.26
CA GLU A 43 4.93 18.60 -62.34
C GLU A 43 4.54 18.15 -63.76
N LYS A 44 3.88 17.00 -63.92
CA LYS A 44 3.48 16.44 -65.23
C LYS A 44 2.12 16.94 -65.76
N LEU A 45 1.40 17.79 -65.02
CA LEU A 45 0.12 18.34 -65.46
C LEU A 45 0.29 19.65 -66.26
N PRO A 46 -0.45 19.85 -67.37
CA PRO A 46 -0.39 21.07 -68.17
C PRO A 46 -0.79 22.31 -67.35
N SER A 47 -0.15 23.44 -67.65
CA SER A 47 -0.11 24.69 -66.86
C SER A 47 -1.47 25.31 -66.50
N ALA A 48 -2.57 24.90 -67.13
CA ALA A 48 -3.92 25.41 -66.90
C ALA A 48 -4.68 24.73 -65.73
N LYS A 49 -4.08 23.75 -65.02
CA LYS A 49 -4.69 23.07 -63.85
C LYS A 49 -3.83 23.12 -62.56
N ARG A 50 -2.80 23.98 -62.49
CA ARG A 50 -1.96 24.09 -61.30
C ARG A 50 -2.65 24.94 -60.22
N ILE A 51 -3.03 24.31 -59.10
CA ILE A 51 -3.44 25.03 -57.89
C ILE A 51 -2.20 25.77 -57.34
N PRO A 52 -2.29 27.06 -56.96
CA PRO A 52 -1.16 27.80 -56.40
C PRO A 52 -0.63 27.14 -55.12
N LYS A 53 0.69 27.02 -54.94
CA LYS A 53 1.33 26.43 -53.73
C LYS A 53 0.81 26.98 -52.39
N LYS A 54 0.34 28.24 -52.38
CA LYS A 54 -0.33 28.88 -51.23
C LYS A 54 -1.57 28.11 -50.74
N HIS A 55 -2.27 27.39 -51.61
CA HIS A 55 -3.50 26.66 -51.30
C HIS A 55 -3.26 25.16 -51.01
N LEU A 56 -2.04 24.64 -51.14
CA LEU A 56 -1.67 23.27 -50.74
C LEU A 56 -1.17 23.16 -49.29
N LYS A 57 -0.93 24.28 -48.60
CA LYS A 57 -0.31 24.31 -47.27
C LYS A 57 -1.17 23.71 -46.15
N GLY A 58 -2.45 23.43 -46.39
CA GLY A 58 -3.38 22.87 -45.41
C GLY A 58 -3.85 21.43 -45.68
N TYR A 59 -3.23 20.71 -46.63
CA TYR A 59 -3.65 19.34 -46.99
C TYR A 59 -2.52 18.29 -46.89
N LEU A 60 -1.33 18.68 -46.39
CA LEU A 60 -0.15 17.81 -46.26
C LEU A 60 0.72 18.20 -45.04
N THR A 61 0.14 18.75 -43.97
CA THR A 61 0.84 18.86 -42.68
C THR A 61 0.69 17.53 -41.95
N VAL A 62 1.81 16.89 -41.64
CA VAL A 62 1.84 15.82 -40.65
C VAL A 62 1.77 16.53 -39.30
N ASN A 63 0.69 16.30 -38.55
CA ASN A 63 0.47 16.89 -37.24
C ASN A 63 1.62 16.46 -36.33
N LYS A 64 2.48 17.40 -35.92
CA LYS A 64 3.66 17.07 -35.12
C LYS A 64 3.26 16.93 -33.67
N GLN A 65 3.39 15.72 -33.13
CA GLN A 65 3.04 15.40 -31.75
C GLN A 65 4.27 14.93 -30.99
N ILE A 66 4.29 15.17 -29.67
CA ILE A 66 5.35 14.68 -28.78
C ILE A 66 4.71 13.94 -27.62
N ILE A 67 5.22 12.75 -27.32
CA ILE A 67 4.78 11.91 -26.22
C ILE A 67 5.90 11.84 -25.19
N PHE A 68 5.68 12.44 -24.04
CA PHE A 68 6.51 12.30 -22.86
C PHE A 68 6.01 11.12 -22.02
N ILE A 69 6.90 10.17 -21.74
CA ILE A 69 6.57 9.00 -20.93
C ILE A 69 7.52 8.96 -19.74
N ASP A 70 6.97 9.05 -18.53
CA ASP A 70 7.75 8.93 -17.31
C ASP A 70 8.26 7.50 -17.13
N SER A 71 9.57 7.33 -16.90
CA SER A 71 10.16 6.00 -16.73
C SER A 71 9.73 5.29 -15.43
N SER A 72 9.08 6.00 -14.50
CA SER A 72 8.51 5.43 -13.28
C SER A 72 7.16 4.74 -13.49
N VAL A 73 6.54 4.92 -14.66
CA VAL A 73 5.30 4.24 -15.03
C VAL A 73 5.57 2.77 -15.35
N GLU A 74 4.70 1.90 -14.84
CA GLU A 74 4.79 0.45 -14.99
C GLU A 74 4.87 0.05 -16.48
N ASN A 75 5.84 -0.79 -16.85
CA ASN A 75 6.01 -1.31 -18.22
C ASN A 75 5.94 -0.22 -19.33
N TYR A 76 6.54 0.95 -19.07
CA TYR A 76 6.53 2.07 -20.02
C TYR A 76 7.09 1.71 -21.41
N GLN A 77 7.90 0.66 -21.53
CA GLN A 77 8.42 0.16 -22.81
C GLN A 77 7.32 -0.37 -23.74
N SER A 78 6.23 -0.91 -23.18
CA SER A 78 5.05 -1.31 -23.96
C SER A 78 4.31 -0.10 -24.54
N LEU A 79 4.26 1.01 -23.78
CA LEU A 79 3.71 2.28 -24.24
C LEU A 79 4.53 2.88 -25.38
N ILE A 80 5.87 2.79 -25.31
CA ILE A 80 6.76 3.22 -26.41
C ILE A 80 6.47 2.43 -27.69
N GLN A 81 6.31 1.10 -27.59
CA GLN A 81 6.00 0.25 -28.74
C GLN A 81 4.62 0.54 -29.35
N GLY A 82 3.69 0.95 -28.48
CA GLY A 82 2.30 1.21 -28.78
C GLY A 82 1.92 2.62 -29.18
N ALA A 83 2.87 3.55 -29.07
CA ALA A 83 2.69 4.96 -29.35
C ALA A 83 2.43 5.23 -30.84
N ASP A 84 1.78 6.36 -31.14
CA ASP A 84 1.60 6.82 -32.52
C ASP A 84 2.96 6.88 -33.24
N ALA A 85 3.07 6.13 -34.34
CA ALA A 85 4.29 6.03 -35.13
C ALA A 85 4.75 7.38 -35.76
N ASN A 86 3.87 8.39 -35.77
CA ASN A 86 4.17 9.73 -36.27
C ASN A 86 4.54 10.72 -35.14
N ALA A 87 4.47 10.32 -33.87
CA ALA A 87 4.84 11.15 -32.74
C ALA A 87 6.33 10.98 -32.36
N GLU A 88 6.94 12.05 -31.87
CA GLU A 88 8.26 12.00 -31.24
C GLU A 88 8.10 11.51 -29.80
N ILE A 89 8.83 10.46 -29.40
CA ILE A 89 8.75 9.90 -28.05
C ILE A 89 9.95 10.34 -27.23
N VAL A 90 9.69 10.85 -26.03
CA VAL A 90 10.71 11.25 -25.06
C VAL A 90 10.44 10.54 -23.74
N VAL A 91 11.39 9.74 -23.30
CA VAL A 91 11.33 9.09 -21.97
C VAL A 91 11.92 10.04 -20.94
N LEU A 92 11.15 10.39 -19.92
CA LEU A 92 11.62 11.20 -18.80
C LEU A 92 12.36 10.30 -17.82
N ASP A 93 13.56 10.71 -17.42
CA ASP A 93 14.31 10.07 -16.34
C ASP A 93 13.62 10.36 -15.00
N ALA A 94 13.19 9.30 -14.32
CA ALA A 94 12.54 9.36 -13.01
C ALA A 94 13.37 10.09 -11.93
N ASN A 95 14.69 10.18 -12.08
CA ASN A 95 15.60 10.79 -11.10
C ASN A 95 15.95 12.25 -11.40
N ARG A 96 15.38 12.82 -12.46
CA ARG A 96 15.58 14.22 -12.86
C ARG A 96 14.25 14.95 -12.84
N SER A 97 14.30 16.27 -12.69
CA SER A 97 13.11 17.12 -12.82
C SER A 97 12.44 16.85 -14.18
N GLY A 98 11.22 16.33 -14.18
CA GLY A 98 10.46 16.07 -15.40
C GLY A 98 10.05 17.37 -16.08
N ILE A 99 9.73 18.41 -15.32
CA ILE A 99 9.42 19.73 -15.88
C ILE A 99 10.62 20.31 -16.63
N ALA A 100 11.83 20.19 -16.07
CA ALA A 100 13.04 20.63 -16.75
C ALA A 100 13.27 19.84 -18.04
N GLN A 101 13.11 18.52 -18.01
CA GLN A 101 13.28 17.66 -19.19
C GLN A 101 12.28 17.99 -20.30
N ILE A 102 10.99 18.16 -19.98
CA ILE A 102 9.96 18.56 -20.95
C ILE A 102 10.30 19.94 -21.53
N SER A 103 10.67 20.89 -20.68
CA SER A 103 11.04 22.25 -21.11
C SER A 103 12.25 22.24 -22.04
N GLU A 104 13.30 21.50 -21.70
CA GLU A 104 14.53 21.36 -22.50
C GLU A 104 14.24 20.77 -23.88
N THR A 105 13.34 19.79 -23.95
CA THR A 105 12.87 19.21 -25.22
C THR A 105 12.07 20.24 -26.02
N LEU A 106 11.02 20.82 -25.44
CA LEU A 106 10.11 21.72 -26.17
C LEU A 106 10.82 22.99 -26.66
N LEU A 107 11.84 23.49 -25.95
CA LEU A 107 12.65 24.62 -26.42
C LEU A 107 13.37 24.37 -27.76
N GLN A 108 13.55 23.11 -28.16
CA GLN A 108 14.16 22.71 -29.42
C GLN A 108 13.13 22.44 -30.52
N GLN A 109 11.84 22.62 -30.22
CA GLN A 109 10.73 22.26 -31.08
C GLN A 109 9.99 23.50 -31.58
N GLN A 110 9.29 23.33 -32.69
CA GLN A 110 8.38 24.31 -33.30
C GLN A 110 7.22 23.55 -33.95
N ASP A 111 6.09 24.24 -34.08
CA ASP A 111 4.87 23.77 -34.73
C ASP A 111 4.36 22.43 -34.16
N VAL A 112 4.45 22.24 -32.84
CA VAL A 112 3.91 21.06 -32.14
C VAL A 112 2.42 21.25 -31.91
N GLU A 113 1.62 20.34 -32.44
CA GLU A 113 0.16 20.38 -32.38
C GLU A 113 -0.41 19.59 -31.19
N ALA A 114 0.35 18.64 -30.64
CA ALA A 114 -0.06 17.98 -29.40
C ALA A 114 1.12 17.57 -28.53
N VAL A 115 0.89 17.66 -27.22
CA VAL A 115 1.78 17.11 -26.20
C VAL A 115 1.01 16.09 -25.37
N HIS A 116 1.51 14.87 -25.34
CA HIS A 116 1.00 13.80 -24.50
C HIS A 116 1.96 13.62 -23.32
N ILE A 117 1.44 13.55 -22.10
CA ILE A 117 2.25 13.35 -20.89
C ILE A 117 1.70 12.15 -20.14
N VAL A 118 2.47 11.07 -20.08
CA VAL A 118 2.12 9.87 -19.34
C VAL A 118 2.91 9.78 -18.06
N SER A 119 2.20 9.79 -16.93
CA SER A 119 2.81 9.60 -15.62
C SER A 119 1.80 9.26 -14.53
N HIS A 120 2.27 8.90 -13.34
CA HIS A 120 1.43 8.71 -12.18
C HIS A 120 0.68 10.00 -11.79
N GLY A 121 -0.59 9.86 -11.48
CA GLY A 121 -1.50 10.94 -11.14
C GLY A 121 -2.26 10.70 -9.84
N SER A 122 -2.78 11.82 -9.32
CA SER A 122 -3.84 11.89 -8.33
C SER A 122 -4.64 13.19 -8.54
N ALA A 123 -5.73 13.42 -7.81
CA ALA A 123 -6.55 14.63 -7.93
C ALA A 123 -5.74 15.94 -7.95
N GLY A 124 -5.68 16.58 -9.12
CA GLY A 124 -4.96 17.85 -9.35
C GLY A 124 -3.43 17.76 -9.35
N SER A 125 -2.87 16.57 -9.58
CA SER A 125 -1.44 16.31 -9.46
C SER A 125 -0.94 15.28 -10.48
N LEU A 126 0.24 15.53 -11.05
CA LEU A 126 1.04 14.53 -11.76
C LEU A 126 2.45 14.48 -11.18
N ARG A 127 3.02 13.28 -11.09
CA ARG A 127 4.46 13.10 -10.85
C ARG A 127 5.19 13.23 -12.18
N LEU A 128 6.25 14.01 -12.31
CA LEU A 128 7.02 14.13 -13.54
C LEU A 128 8.51 14.07 -13.20
N GLY A 129 9.12 12.92 -13.47
CA GLY A 129 10.43 12.54 -12.96
C GLY A 129 10.44 12.58 -11.43
N CYS A 130 11.33 13.41 -10.88
CA CYS A 130 11.35 13.69 -9.44
C CYS A 130 10.49 14.88 -9.01
N ASP A 131 9.77 15.54 -9.92
CA ASP A 131 8.87 16.65 -9.59
C ASP A 131 7.45 16.15 -9.31
N ILE A 132 6.70 16.90 -8.52
CA ILE A 132 5.24 16.84 -8.48
C ILE A 132 4.72 18.12 -9.11
N LEU A 133 3.97 17.99 -10.22
CA LEU A 133 3.24 19.07 -10.86
C LEU A 133 1.80 19.10 -10.33
N ASN A 134 1.51 20.08 -9.48
CA ASN A 134 0.19 20.34 -8.91
C ASN A 134 -0.04 21.85 -8.89
N ARG A 135 -1.16 22.33 -8.35
CA ARG A 135 -1.48 23.78 -8.36
C ARG A 135 -0.37 24.68 -7.80
N GLU A 136 0.31 24.27 -6.74
CA GLU A 136 1.35 25.07 -6.07
C GLU A 136 2.66 25.08 -6.87
N SER A 137 3.11 23.90 -7.30
CA SER A 137 4.34 23.80 -8.08
C SER A 137 4.17 24.35 -9.49
N LEU A 138 2.96 24.32 -10.05
CA LEU A 138 2.63 24.96 -11.34
C LEU A 138 2.95 26.47 -11.31
N GLU A 139 2.69 27.16 -10.20
CA GLU A 139 3.05 28.58 -10.07
C GLU A 139 4.57 28.78 -10.00
N SER A 140 5.27 27.88 -9.29
CA SER A 140 6.73 27.91 -9.18
C SER A 140 7.42 27.60 -10.52
N PHE A 141 6.81 26.73 -11.32
CA PHE A 141 7.27 26.35 -12.65
C PHE A 141 6.65 27.17 -13.78
N SER A 142 5.75 28.12 -13.47
CA SER A 142 4.99 28.90 -14.46
C SER A 142 5.89 29.48 -15.55
N SER A 143 7.00 30.13 -15.16
CA SER A 143 7.94 30.72 -16.13
C SER A 143 8.62 29.71 -17.06
N GLN A 144 8.76 28.44 -16.66
CA GLN A 144 9.28 27.37 -17.51
C GLN A 144 8.17 26.80 -18.40
N ILE A 145 6.99 26.57 -17.83
CA ILE A 145 5.83 26.01 -18.53
C ILE A 145 5.27 27.01 -19.57
N GLU A 146 5.26 28.31 -19.29
CA GLU A 146 4.90 29.36 -20.27
C GLU A 146 5.81 29.32 -21.50
N GLN A 147 7.07 28.85 -21.37
CA GLN A 147 7.97 28.71 -22.52
C GLN A 147 7.55 27.58 -23.44
N TRP A 148 6.79 26.59 -22.96
CA TRP A 148 6.27 25.50 -23.78
C TRP A 148 5.43 26.07 -24.91
N ARG A 149 4.65 27.15 -24.67
CA ARG A 149 3.83 27.81 -25.70
C ARG A 149 4.63 28.20 -26.95
N LYS A 150 5.93 28.47 -26.86
CA LYS A 150 6.76 28.84 -28.02
C LYS A 150 6.94 27.69 -29.02
N ALA A 151 6.83 26.46 -28.56
CA ALA A 151 6.92 25.26 -29.38
C ALA A 151 5.58 24.87 -29.99
N LEU A 152 4.48 25.26 -29.33
CA LEU A 152 3.12 24.80 -29.62
C LEU A 152 2.44 25.68 -30.68
N THR A 153 1.59 25.07 -31.51
CA THR A 153 0.71 25.78 -32.43
C THR A 153 -0.42 26.50 -31.69
N GLU A 154 -1.19 27.33 -32.42
CA GLU A 154 -2.26 28.12 -31.79
C GLU A 154 -3.32 27.24 -31.12
N ASP A 155 -3.72 26.19 -31.85
CA ASP A 155 -4.74 25.19 -31.51
C ASP A 155 -4.12 23.89 -30.97
N ALA A 156 -2.98 23.97 -30.28
CA ALA A 156 -2.33 22.78 -29.74
C ALA A 156 -3.04 22.24 -28.49
N ASP A 157 -3.04 20.92 -28.34
CA ASP A 157 -3.61 20.22 -27.18
C ASP A 157 -2.54 19.66 -26.22
N ILE A 158 -2.89 19.55 -24.95
CA ILE A 158 -2.13 18.78 -23.94
C ILE A 158 -3.03 17.68 -23.36
N LEU A 159 -2.60 16.42 -23.47
CA LEU A 159 -3.30 15.27 -22.92
C LEU A 159 -2.49 14.68 -21.77
N LEU A 160 -3.09 14.60 -20.58
CA LEU A 160 -2.46 14.10 -19.36
C LEU A 160 -3.01 12.71 -19.02
N TYR A 161 -2.15 11.69 -19.08
CA TYR A 161 -2.47 10.30 -18.80
C TYR A 161 -1.96 9.94 -17.40
N GLY A 162 -2.74 10.29 -16.38
CA GLY A 162 -2.49 9.96 -14.97
C GLY A 162 -3.82 9.73 -14.26
N CYS A 163 -3.84 8.80 -13.29
CA CYS A 163 -5.05 8.51 -12.53
C CYS A 163 -5.56 9.77 -11.82
N ASP A 164 -6.87 9.99 -11.88
CA ASP A 164 -7.62 10.97 -11.11
C ASP A 164 -7.17 12.43 -11.32
N VAL A 165 -6.35 12.76 -12.31
CA VAL A 165 -5.72 14.09 -12.46
C VAL A 165 -6.74 15.23 -12.48
N ALA A 166 -7.86 15.06 -13.18
CA ALA A 166 -8.97 16.00 -13.25
C ALA A 166 -10.09 15.73 -12.22
N ALA A 167 -9.92 14.78 -11.31
CA ALA A 167 -10.94 14.39 -10.36
C ALA A 167 -11.32 15.56 -9.42
N GLY A 168 -12.62 15.84 -9.36
CA GLY A 168 -13.19 16.88 -8.50
C GLY A 168 -12.78 18.31 -8.89
N GLU A 169 -13.21 19.27 -8.08
CA GLU A 169 -12.96 20.70 -8.33
C GLU A 169 -11.47 21.04 -8.41
N VAL A 170 -10.64 20.32 -7.65
CA VAL A 170 -9.18 20.51 -7.62
C VAL A 170 -8.56 20.14 -8.96
N GLY A 171 -8.89 18.96 -9.48
CA GLY A 171 -8.38 18.49 -10.76
C GLY A 171 -8.84 19.39 -11.91
N GLU A 172 -10.12 19.78 -11.92
CA GLU A 172 -10.65 20.74 -12.89
C GLU A 172 -9.93 22.09 -12.84
N THR A 173 -9.67 22.62 -11.64
CA THR A 173 -8.96 23.91 -11.48
C THR A 173 -7.49 23.79 -11.88
N PHE A 174 -6.85 22.64 -11.60
CA PHE A 174 -5.48 22.35 -12.01
C PHE A 174 -5.34 22.37 -13.54
N ILE A 175 -6.18 21.62 -14.25
CA ILE A 175 -6.12 21.60 -15.73
C ILE A 175 -6.48 22.95 -16.33
N GLN A 176 -7.44 23.69 -15.75
CA GLN A 176 -7.76 25.06 -16.16
C GLN A 176 -6.58 26.00 -16.00
N ARG A 177 -5.84 25.90 -14.90
CA ARG A 177 -4.67 26.74 -14.68
C ARG A 177 -3.53 26.38 -15.62
N LEU A 178 -3.28 25.09 -15.84
CA LEU A 178 -2.29 24.64 -16.82
C LEU A 178 -2.61 25.19 -18.22
N SER A 179 -3.87 25.05 -18.66
CA SER A 179 -4.38 25.61 -19.92
C SER A 179 -4.13 27.12 -20.04
N GLN A 180 -4.36 27.90 -18.97
CA GLN A 180 -4.10 29.33 -18.97
C GLN A 180 -2.62 29.69 -19.12
N ILE A 181 -1.72 28.90 -18.51
CA ILE A 181 -0.27 29.13 -18.56
C ILE A 181 0.29 28.73 -19.92
N THR A 182 -0.13 27.58 -20.45
CA THR A 182 0.36 27.05 -21.72
C THR A 182 -0.36 27.65 -22.92
N GLY A 183 -1.53 28.28 -22.73
CA GLY A 183 -2.38 28.80 -23.81
C GLY A 183 -2.98 27.71 -24.70
N THR A 184 -3.13 26.49 -24.18
CA THR A 184 -3.61 25.31 -24.90
C THR A 184 -4.86 24.73 -24.26
N ASP A 185 -5.59 23.91 -25.02
CA ASP A 185 -6.62 23.07 -24.44
C ASP A 185 -5.98 21.84 -23.78
N VAL A 186 -6.53 21.44 -22.64
CA VAL A 186 -5.98 20.38 -21.77
C VAL A 186 -7.06 19.35 -21.49
N ALA A 187 -6.74 18.07 -21.66
CA ALA A 187 -7.58 16.92 -21.30
C ALA A 187 -6.92 16.04 -20.22
N ALA A 188 -7.69 15.54 -19.26
CA ALA A 188 -7.22 14.63 -18.22
C ALA A 188 -8.37 13.76 -17.66
N SER A 189 -8.03 12.63 -17.05
CA SER A 189 -8.99 11.67 -16.47
C SER A 189 -9.42 12.06 -15.06
N THR A 190 -10.64 11.69 -14.69
CA THR A 190 -11.30 11.89 -13.39
C THR A 190 -11.34 10.64 -12.53
N ASP A 191 -10.81 9.53 -13.04
CA ASP A 191 -10.70 8.25 -12.37
C ASP A 191 -9.39 7.54 -12.78
N LYS A 192 -9.28 6.23 -12.54
CA LYS A 192 -8.03 5.52 -12.83
C LYS A 192 -7.80 5.49 -14.34
N THR A 193 -6.60 5.86 -14.79
CA THR A 193 -6.20 5.72 -16.19
C THR A 193 -5.32 4.48 -16.39
N GLY A 194 -5.59 3.69 -17.42
CA GLY A 194 -4.82 2.51 -17.82
C GLY A 194 -5.69 1.25 -17.96
N ASN A 195 -5.28 0.18 -17.29
CA ASN A 195 -5.85 -1.15 -17.45
C ASN A 195 -7.30 -1.28 -16.94
N ALA A 196 -8.20 -1.73 -17.82
CA ALA A 196 -9.61 -1.99 -17.54
C ALA A 196 -9.87 -3.02 -16.43
N ALA A 197 -9.05 -4.08 -16.34
CA ALA A 197 -9.19 -5.09 -15.29
C ALA A 197 -8.80 -4.55 -13.90
N ARG A 198 -7.93 -3.53 -13.85
CA ARG A 198 -7.54 -2.81 -12.61
C ARG A 198 -8.47 -1.62 -12.30
N GLY A 199 -9.59 -1.53 -13.02
CA GLY A 199 -10.62 -0.53 -12.84
C GLY A 199 -10.27 0.85 -13.40
N GLY A 200 -9.31 0.93 -14.32
CA GLY A 200 -9.03 2.16 -15.06
C GLY A 200 -9.47 2.11 -16.52
N ASP A 201 -9.49 3.24 -17.19
CA ASP A 201 -9.73 3.31 -18.63
C ASP A 201 -8.78 4.31 -19.29
N TRP A 202 -8.99 4.63 -20.56
CA TRP A 202 -8.16 5.59 -21.28
C TRP A 202 -8.95 6.83 -21.68
N GLU A 203 -10.12 7.01 -21.08
CA GLU A 203 -10.93 8.20 -21.28
C GLU A 203 -10.28 9.37 -20.51
N LEU A 204 -10.40 10.56 -21.09
CA LEU A 204 -9.96 11.81 -20.47
C LEU A 204 -11.21 12.69 -20.35
N GLU A 205 -12.00 12.45 -19.31
CA GLU A 205 -13.40 12.93 -19.24
C GLU A 205 -13.52 14.45 -19.09
N LYS A 206 -12.44 15.11 -18.67
CA LYS A 206 -12.43 16.56 -18.42
C LYS A 206 -11.49 17.29 -19.36
N THR A 207 -12.04 18.35 -19.96
CA THR A 207 -11.33 19.22 -20.88
C THR A 207 -11.51 20.70 -20.50
N THR A 208 -10.55 21.54 -20.88
CA THR A 208 -10.60 23.01 -20.69
C THR A 208 -11.05 23.77 -21.94
N GLY A 209 -11.10 23.08 -23.09
CA GLY A 209 -11.60 23.56 -24.37
C GLY A 209 -11.92 22.41 -25.31
N ALA A 210 -11.76 22.62 -26.62
CA ALA A 210 -11.97 21.57 -27.62
C ALA A 210 -10.68 20.73 -27.72
N ILE A 211 -10.82 19.41 -27.85
CA ILE A 211 -9.68 18.51 -27.99
C ILE A 211 -9.84 17.82 -29.34
N GLU A 212 -9.03 18.21 -30.30
CA GLU A 212 -8.98 17.61 -31.64
C GLU A 212 -8.00 16.44 -31.73
N THR A 213 -7.08 16.36 -30.77
CA THR A 213 -6.03 15.34 -30.72
C THR A 213 -6.56 13.99 -30.25
N SER A 214 -6.21 12.93 -30.99
CA SER A 214 -6.49 11.54 -30.60
C SER A 214 -5.57 11.06 -29.47
N LEU A 215 -5.95 9.99 -28.77
CA LEU A 215 -5.07 9.39 -27.76
C LEU A 215 -3.72 8.96 -28.37
N ALA A 216 -2.66 9.04 -27.56
CA ALA A 216 -1.28 8.79 -27.97
C ALA A 216 -0.97 7.35 -28.40
N PHE A 217 -1.86 6.40 -28.08
CA PHE A 217 -1.58 4.96 -28.15
C PHE A 217 -2.57 4.22 -29.03
N SER A 218 -2.07 3.19 -29.70
CA SER A 218 -2.89 2.31 -30.53
C SER A 218 -3.97 1.60 -29.72
N SER A 219 -5.06 1.20 -30.37
CA SER A 219 -6.10 0.41 -29.72
C SER A 219 -5.58 -0.91 -29.14
N GLU A 220 -4.57 -1.53 -29.77
CA GLU A 220 -3.92 -2.73 -29.25
C GLU A 220 -3.27 -2.44 -27.89
N THR A 221 -2.49 -1.36 -27.80
CA THR A 221 -1.83 -0.93 -26.55
C THR A 221 -2.83 -0.57 -25.47
N ILE A 222 -3.85 0.21 -25.80
CA ILE A 222 -4.94 0.57 -24.87
C ILE A 222 -5.58 -0.68 -24.26
N THR A 223 -5.78 -1.73 -25.06
CA THR A 223 -6.40 -2.99 -24.59
C THR A 223 -5.45 -3.94 -23.89
N THR A 224 -4.15 -3.85 -24.14
CA THR A 224 -3.14 -4.81 -23.66
C THR A 224 -2.23 -4.27 -22.57
N TYR A 225 -2.22 -2.96 -22.33
CA TYR A 225 -1.43 -2.35 -21.27
C TYR A 225 -1.91 -2.81 -19.89
N GLU A 226 -0.99 -3.32 -19.07
CA GLU A 226 -1.28 -4.01 -17.80
C GLU A 226 -1.26 -3.06 -16.57
N GLY A 227 -0.69 -1.86 -16.73
CA GLY A 227 -0.53 -0.89 -15.65
C GLY A 227 -1.73 0.05 -15.45
N ILE A 228 -1.74 0.73 -14.30
CA ILE A 228 -2.53 1.96 -14.07
C ILE A 228 -1.59 3.07 -13.58
N PHE A 229 -1.96 4.32 -13.78
CA PHE A 229 -1.09 5.46 -13.52
C PHE A 229 -1.34 6.13 -12.14
N SER A 230 -1.38 5.38 -11.04
CA SER A 230 -1.68 5.92 -9.69
C SER A 230 -0.44 6.21 -8.84
N GLN A 231 -0.49 7.24 -8.01
CA GLN A 231 0.55 7.50 -6.99
C GLN A 231 0.53 6.42 -5.87
N GLU A 232 1.62 5.66 -5.75
CA GLU A 232 1.77 4.52 -4.83
C GLU A 232 2.13 4.95 -3.38
N ALA A 233 1.94 4.05 -2.41
CA ALA A 233 2.37 4.23 -1.01
C ALA A 233 3.87 4.57 -0.94
N GLU A 234 4.20 5.71 -0.31
CA GLU A 234 5.55 6.24 -0.32
C GLU A 234 6.40 5.67 0.82
N TYR A 235 7.67 5.43 0.49
CA TYR A 235 8.70 5.07 1.45
C TYR A 235 8.77 6.10 2.58
N ALA A 236 8.64 5.66 3.84
CA ALA A 236 8.80 6.54 5.00
C ALA A 236 10.23 6.45 5.54
N TRP A 237 10.65 5.23 5.89
CA TRP A 237 12.01 4.95 6.33
C TRP A 237 12.32 3.45 6.38
N GLY A 238 13.60 3.11 6.31
CA GLY A 238 14.19 1.79 6.53
C GLY A 238 15.32 1.89 7.53
N ARG A 239 15.44 0.91 8.40
CA ARG A 239 16.42 0.83 9.49
C ARG A 239 17.07 -0.55 9.50
N GLN A 240 18.35 -0.57 9.79
CA GLN A 240 19.14 -1.78 9.95
C GLN A 240 19.56 -1.92 11.42
N LEU A 241 19.49 -3.13 11.94
CA LEU A 241 20.10 -3.52 13.23
C LEU A 241 20.91 -4.79 12.99
N GLY A 242 22.09 -4.91 13.60
CA GLY A 242 22.92 -6.09 13.41
C GLY A 242 24.41 -5.85 13.57
N GLY A 243 25.19 -6.90 13.33
CA GLY A 243 26.64 -6.90 13.36
C GLY A 243 27.23 -7.95 12.43
N SER A 244 28.40 -8.49 12.78
CA SER A 244 29.06 -9.50 11.94
C SER A 244 28.44 -10.90 12.00
N GLY A 245 27.47 -11.09 12.89
CA GLY A 245 26.82 -12.36 13.14
C GLY A 245 25.67 -12.64 12.18
N ASN A 246 24.80 -13.55 12.62
CA ASN A 246 23.51 -13.81 11.99
C ASN A 246 22.44 -13.21 12.90
N ASP A 247 21.77 -12.17 12.42
CA ASP A 247 20.81 -11.38 13.17
C ASP A 247 19.47 -11.38 12.44
N VAL A 248 18.39 -11.74 13.14
CA VAL A 248 17.07 -11.97 12.52
C VAL A 248 15.98 -11.33 13.36
N GLY A 249 15.18 -10.44 12.74
CA GLY A 249 13.94 -9.94 13.32
C GLY A 249 12.78 -10.88 12.99
N TYR A 250 12.28 -11.62 13.98
CA TYR A 250 11.24 -12.63 13.75
C TYR A 250 9.82 -12.08 13.81
N SER A 251 9.58 -11.02 14.60
CA SER A 251 8.23 -10.50 14.81
C SER A 251 8.25 -9.00 15.13
N ILE A 252 7.24 -8.28 14.63
CA ILE A 252 7.05 -6.84 14.81
C ILE A 252 5.66 -6.53 15.36
N SER A 253 5.55 -5.52 16.20
CA SER A 253 4.26 -4.93 16.60
C SER A 253 4.38 -3.41 16.67
N VAL A 254 3.25 -2.71 16.57
CA VAL A 254 3.18 -1.25 16.59
C VAL A 254 2.12 -0.78 17.58
N ASP A 255 2.43 0.26 18.36
CA ASP A 255 1.44 0.88 19.24
C ASP A 255 0.68 2.03 18.58
N SER A 256 -0.36 2.53 19.24
CA SER A 256 -1.18 3.64 18.74
C SER A 256 -0.43 4.97 18.56
N SER A 257 0.79 5.10 19.11
CA SER A 257 1.65 6.27 18.89
C SER A 257 2.64 6.07 17.74
N GLY A 258 2.56 4.94 17.04
CA GLY A 258 3.47 4.56 15.96
C GLY A 258 4.83 4.09 16.46
N ASN A 259 5.02 3.80 17.75
CA ASN A 259 6.26 3.17 18.19
C ASN A 259 6.29 1.71 17.73
N VAL A 260 7.45 1.30 17.27
CA VAL A 260 7.68 -0.01 16.63
C VAL A 260 8.49 -0.87 17.58
N TYR A 261 8.02 -2.10 17.82
CA TYR A 261 8.64 -3.06 18.70
C TYR A 261 9.01 -4.31 17.93
N THR A 262 10.27 -4.74 18.05
CA THR A 262 10.78 -5.90 17.32
C THR A 262 11.43 -6.88 18.29
N THR A 263 11.22 -8.19 18.08
CA THR A 263 11.97 -9.24 18.77
C THR A 263 12.60 -10.19 17.78
N GLY A 264 13.64 -10.89 18.22
CA GLY A 264 14.35 -11.83 17.38
C GLY A 264 15.54 -12.49 18.06
N SER A 265 16.55 -12.81 17.25
CA SER A 265 17.84 -13.33 17.72
C SER A 265 19.00 -12.58 17.08
N PHE A 266 20.12 -12.47 17.80
CA PHE A 266 21.36 -11.90 17.28
C PHE A 266 22.59 -12.69 17.78
N ASN A 267 23.68 -12.65 17.03
CA ASN A 267 24.92 -13.37 17.33
C ASN A 267 26.15 -12.45 17.31
N GLY A 268 27.09 -12.68 18.23
CA GLY A 268 28.26 -11.81 18.38
C GLY A 268 27.90 -10.46 19.00
N THR A 269 28.52 -9.38 18.50
CA THR A 269 28.21 -8.00 18.87
C THR A 269 27.45 -7.34 17.74
N ALA A 270 26.26 -6.81 18.05
CA ALA A 270 25.38 -6.16 17.09
C ALA A 270 25.01 -4.75 17.59
N ASP A 271 24.90 -3.81 16.66
CA ASP A 271 24.42 -2.45 16.92
C ASP A 271 22.90 -2.40 16.77
N PHE A 272 22.25 -1.88 17.81
CA PHE A 272 20.80 -1.71 17.86
C PHE A 272 20.37 -0.24 17.76
N ASP A 273 21.30 0.70 17.55
CA ASP A 273 20.97 2.08 17.21
C ASP A 273 21.09 2.27 15.69
N PRO A 274 19.99 2.46 14.95
CA PRO A 274 20.05 2.68 13.51
C PRO A 274 20.41 4.14 13.16
N GLY A 275 20.66 4.99 14.16
CA GLY A 275 21.12 6.37 14.01
C GLY A 275 22.64 6.49 13.91
N PRO A 276 23.20 7.71 14.08
CA PRO A 276 24.65 7.94 14.03
C PRO A 276 25.38 7.55 15.33
N SER A 277 24.64 7.25 16.39
CA SER A 277 25.21 6.74 17.65
C SER A 277 25.25 5.21 17.60
N THR A 278 25.90 4.58 18.58
CA THR A 278 25.97 3.12 18.66
C THR A 278 25.39 2.64 19.99
N LEU A 279 24.58 1.59 19.93
CA LEU A 279 24.13 0.82 21.08
C LEU A 279 24.45 -0.66 20.84
N ASN A 280 25.64 -1.07 21.25
CA ASN A 280 26.07 -2.45 21.10
C ASN A 280 25.46 -3.36 22.18
N LEU A 281 24.84 -4.45 21.75
CA LEU A 281 24.57 -5.62 22.58
C LEU A 281 25.53 -6.75 22.19
N THR A 282 25.95 -7.56 23.15
CA THR A 282 26.91 -8.64 22.93
C THR A 282 26.38 -9.95 23.50
N SER A 283 26.20 -10.93 22.61
CA SER A 283 25.84 -12.30 23.01
C SER A 283 26.99 -12.99 23.76
N ALA A 284 26.65 -13.82 24.75
CA ALA A 284 27.63 -14.59 25.54
C ALA A 284 28.09 -15.89 24.85
N GLY A 285 27.97 -15.96 23.50
CA GLY A 285 28.14 -17.15 22.68
C GLY A 285 26.81 -17.82 22.33
N GLY A 286 26.64 -18.21 21.06
CA GLY A 286 25.34 -18.61 20.52
C GLY A 286 24.42 -17.40 20.31
N ASP A 287 23.15 -17.67 19.98
CA ASP A 287 22.19 -16.61 19.66
C ASP A 287 21.54 -16.10 20.94
N ASN A 288 21.32 -14.79 21.05
CA ASN A 288 20.65 -14.18 22.20
C ASN A 288 19.35 -13.49 21.76
N ILE A 289 18.38 -13.46 22.67
CA ILE A 289 17.10 -12.82 22.43
C ILE A 289 17.29 -11.31 22.57
N PHE A 290 16.71 -10.54 21.65
CA PHE A 290 16.57 -9.11 21.81
C PHE A 290 15.10 -8.68 21.79
N VAL A 291 14.84 -7.53 22.39
CA VAL A 291 13.62 -6.73 22.21
C VAL A 291 14.06 -5.29 21.98
N SER A 292 13.60 -4.66 20.91
CA SER A 292 13.89 -3.26 20.62
C SER A 292 12.61 -2.43 20.50
N LYS A 293 12.72 -1.14 20.77
CA LYS A 293 11.70 -0.13 20.55
C LYS A 293 12.27 1.03 19.76
N LEU A 294 11.69 1.30 18.59
CA LEU A 294 11.87 2.53 17.83
C LEU A 294 10.64 3.42 18.01
N ASN A 295 10.80 4.73 17.92
CA ASN A 295 9.66 5.65 17.83
C ASN A 295 9.10 5.69 16.39
N ALA A 296 8.04 6.47 16.17
CA ALA A 296 7.41 6.61 14.85
C ALA A 296 8.33 7.14 13.73
N SER A 297 9.42 7.83 14.06
CA SER A 297 10.44 8.29 13.11
C SER A 297 11.56 7.27 12.87
N GLY A 298 11.46 6.07 13.45
CA GLY A 298 12.48 5.03 13.36
C GLY A 298 13.74 5.35 14.16
N THR A 299 13.66 6.20 15.18
CA THR A 299 14.77 6.50 16.11
C THR A 299 14.69 5.55 17.30
N LEU A 300 15.84 5.03 17.72
CA LEU A 300 15.94 4.15 18.89
C LEU A 300 15.42 4.83 20.17
N VAL A 301 14.54 4.13 20.89
CA VAL A 301 14.12 4.50 22.25
C VAL A 301 14.88 3.65 23.26
N TRP A 302 14.86 2.33 23.08
CA TRP A 302 15.65 1.38 23.86
C TRP A 302 15.82 0.06 23.09
N ALA A 303 16.89 -0.68 23.39
CA ALA A 303 17.05 -2.08 23.02
C ALA A 303 17.52 -2.87 24.24
N LYS A 304 16.99 -4.08 24.40
CA LYS A 304 17.17 -4.94 25.57
C LYS A 304 17.58 -6.34 25.11
N GLN A 305 18.59 -6.90 25.76
CA GLN A 305 19.03 -8.28 25.58
C GLN A 305 18.48 -9.13 26.73
N LEU A 306 17.89 -10.28 26.40
CA LEU A 306 17.61 -11.35 27.36
C LEU A 306 18.65 -12.44 27.08
N GLY A 307 19.61 -12.62 27.99
CA GLY A 307 20.92 -13.18 27.63
C GLY A 307 21.59 -14.00 28.73
N GLY A 308 22.78 -14.55 28.43
CA GLY A 308 23.53 -15.44 29.32
C GLY A 308 23.52 -16.93 28.91
N GLY A 309 22.62 -17.30 27.99
CA GLY A 309 22.51 -18.62 27.34
C GLY A 309 22.02 -18.47 25.89
N ASN A 310 21.68 -19.56 25.20
CA ASN A 310 21.21 -19.52 23.81
C ASN A 310 19.69 -19.31 23.75
N GLY A 311 19.16 -18.49 22.84
CA GLY A 311 17.72 -18.29 22.70
C GLY A 311 17.31 -17.43 21.52
N SER A 312 16.01 -17.47 21.22
CA SER A 312 15.39 -16.73 20.11
C SER A 312 13.99 -16.27 20.50
N GLY A 313 13.72 -14.96 20.35
CA GLY A 313 12.37 -14.42 20.42
C GLY A 313 11.66 -14.66 19.08
N ARG A 314 10.45 -15.22 19.12
CA ARG A 314 9.70 -15.64 17.92
C ARG A 314 8.40 -14.86 17.70
N GLY A 315 7.76 -14.40 18.77
CA GLY A 315 6.54 -13.61 18.70
C GLY A 315 6.58 -12.42 19.66
N ILE A 316 6.02 -11.30 19.25
CA ILE A 316 5.86 -10.09 20.06
C ILE A 316 4.43 -9.56 19.99
N ALA A 317 3.90 -9.08 21.12
CA ALA A 317 2.64 -8.37 21.20
C ALA A 317 2.77 -7.17 22.15
N THR A 318 1.95 -6.15 21.96
CA THR A 318 1.91 -4.97 22.82
C THR A 318 0.51 -4.69 23.33
N ASP A 319 0.41 -4.15 24.55
CA ASP A 319 -0.86 -3.65 25.08
C ASP A 319 -0.99 -2.12 24.92
N SER A 320 -2.18 -1.60 25.20
CA SER A 320 -2.48 -0.16 25.09
C SER A 320 -1.70 0.72 26.06
N SER A 321 -1.05 0.14 27.07
CA SER A 321 -0.15 0.86 27.99
C SER A 321 1.30 0.87 27.51
N GLY A 322 1.58 0.24 26.36
CA GLY A 322 2.91 0.12 25.79
C GLY A 322 3.77 -0.97 26.45
N ASN A 323 3.18 -1.87 27.24
CA ASN A 323 3.92 -3.04 27.73
C ASN A 323 4.11 -4.02 26.59
N VAL A 324 5.23 -4.73 26.62
CA VAL A 324 5.70 -5.60 25.54
C VAL A 324 5.74 -7.03 26.03
N TYR A 325 5.14 -7.94 25.29
CA TYR A 325 5.06 -9.36 25.60
C TYR A 325 5.80 -10.14 24.52
N THR A 326 6.71 -11.01 24.91
CA THR A 326 7.48 -11.83 23.97
C THR A 326 7.43 -13.30 24.32
N THR A 327 7.41 -14.15 23.30
CA THR A 327 7.53 -15.60 23.42
C THR A 327 8.65 -16.11 22.53
N GLY A 328 9.22 -17.26 22.88
CA GLY A 328 10.22 -17.93 22.06
C GLY A 328 10.69 -19.22 22.69
N SER A 329 11.97 -19.55 22.46
CA SER A 329 12.65 -20.67 23.11
C SER A 329 14.04 -20.26 23.62
N PHE A 330 14.51 -20.96 24.63
CA PHE A 330 15.87 -20.80 25.16
C PHE A 330 16.46 -22.14 25.62
N ASN A 331 17.79 -22.23 25.59
CA ASN A 331 18.56 -23.36 26.07
C ASN A 331 19.65 -22.94 27.06
N GLY A 332 19.79 -23.72 28.13
CA GLY A 332 20.74 -23.45 29.20
C GLY A 332 20.16 -22.47 30.22
N THR A 333 21.01 -21.62 30.79
CA THR A 333 20.57 -20.59 31.75
C THR A 333 20.55 -19.23 31.06
N VAL A 334 19.38 -18.60 31.03
CA VAL A 334 19.19 -17.26 30.46
C VAL A 334 18.68 -16.32 31.56
N ASP A 335 19.29 -15.14 31.64
CA ASP A 335 18.84 -14.01 32.42
C ASP A 335 17.80 -13.21 31.62
N PHE A 336 16.58 -13.20 32.15
CA PHE A 336 15.46 -12.48 31.57
C PHE A 336 15.32 -11.05 32.11
N ASN A 337 16.16 -10.61 33.04
CA ASN A 337 16.19 -9.23 33.49
C ASN A 337 17.22 -8.43 32.67
N PRO A 338 16.79 -7.53 31.77
CA PRO A 338 17.72 -6.78 30.92
C PRO A 338 18.34 -5.56 31.62
N ASP A 339 17.96 -5.27 32.87
CA ASP A 339 18.47 -4.15 33.65
C ASP A 339 19.41 -4.64 34.78
N THR A 340 19.47 -3.92 35.90
CA THR A 340 20.26 -4.33 37.05
C THR A 340 19.58 -5.46 37.82
N GLY A 341 20.35 -6.49 38.17
CA GLY A 341 19.86 -7.68 38.87
C GLY A 341 19.94 -8.90 37.95
N THR A 342 19.32 -10.00 38.36
CA THR A 342 19.27 -11.24 37.56
C THR A 342 17.94 -11.94 37.78
N LEU A 343 17.26 -12.38 36.72
CA LEU A 343 16.18 -13.36 36.76
C LEU A 343 16.55 -14.52 35.84
N ASN A 344 17.28 -15.49 36.40
CA ASN A 344 17.71 -16.66 35.66
C ASN A 344 16.60 -17.70 35.55
N LEU A 345 16.27 -18.09 34.33
CA LEU A 345 15.50 -19.29 34.01
C LEU A 345 16.47 -20.32 33.42
N ALA A 346 16.32 -21.59 33.82
CA ALA A 346 17.26 -22.65 33.44
C ALA A 346 16.51 -23.83 32.83
N SER A 347 16.94 -24.23 31.64
CA SER A 347 16.39 -25.37 30.92
C SER A 347 17.39 -26.52 30.81
N ILE A 348 16.87 -27.75 30.72
CA ILE A 348 17.66 -28.95 30.43
C ILE A 348 17.69 -29.23 28.93
N GLY A 349 16.61 -28.88 28.21
CA GLY A 349 16.46 -28.88 26.75
C GLY A 349 16.14 -27.47 26.24
N ASP A 350 15.49 -27.36 25.08
CA ASP A 350 14.88 -26.09 24.69
C ASP A 350 13.57 -25.92 25.47
N ASP A 351 13.43 -24.86 26.24
CA ASP A 351 12.17 -24.53 26.90
C ASP A 351 11.56 -23.27 26.28
N SER A 352 10.23 -23.18 26.32
CA SER A 352 9.54 -21.97 25.90
C SER A 352 9.58 -20.95 27.02
N PHE A 353 9.64 -19.67 26.66
CA PHE A 353 9.49 -18.57 27.61
C PHE A 353 8.35 -17.66 27.20
N ILE A 354 7.81 -16.96 28.20
CA ILE A 354 6.94 -15.80 28.04
C ILE A 354 7.51 -14.69 28.92
N SER A 355 7.78 -13.52 28.35
CA SER A 355 8.25 -12.37 29.13
C SER A 355 7.35 -11.16 28.91
N LYS A 356 7.24 -10.31 29.94
CA LYS A 356 6.58 -9.01 29.90
C LYS A 356 7.57 -7.94 30.32
N LEU A 357 7.81 -6.98 29.44
CA LEU A 357 8.52 -5.73 29.72
C LEU A 357 7.51 -4.58 29.87
N ASN A 358 7.79 -3.65 30.78
CA ASN A 358 7.07 -2.39 30.86
C ASN A 358 7.42 -1.49 29.67
N ALA A 359 6.69 -0.39 29.48
CA ALA A 359 6.89 0.53 28.36
C ALA A 359 8.30 1.17 28.26
N ASP A 360 9.03 1.22 29.39
CA ASP A 360 10.42 1.68 29.48
C ASP A 360 11.46 0.58 29.22
N GLY A 361 11.01 -0.64 28.93
CA GLY A 361 11.85 -1.81 28.68
C GLY A 361 12.32 -2.53 29.94
N SER A 362 11.87 -2.12 31.14
CA SER A 362 12.18 -2.84 32.38
C SER A 362 11.36 -4.12 32.51
N LEU A 363 11.93 -5.15 33.13
CA LEU A 363 11.23 -6.43 33.31
C LEU A 363 10.07 -6.30 34.30
N ALA A 364 8.86 -6.67 33.87
CA ALA A 364 7.73 -6.89 34.79
C ALA A 364 7.75 -8.33 35.32
N TRP A 365 7.82 -9.32 34.42
CA TRP A 365 7.95 -10.72 34.78
C TRP A 365 8.45 -11.56 33.59
N ALA A 366 9.03 -12.72 33.88
CA ALA A 366 9.27 -13.79 32.91
C ALA A 366 8.80 -15.13 33.46
N ARG A 367 8.37 -16.03 32.57
CA ARG A 367 7.82 -17.36 32.86
C ARG A 367 8.44 -18.37 31.91
N GLN A 368 8.75 -19.54 32.46
CA GLN A 368 9.25 -20.70 31.71
C GLN A 368 8.10 -21.69 31.56
N LEU A 369 7.92 -22.20 30.35
CA LEU A 369 7.07 -23.36 30.05
C LEU A 369 8.01 -24.46 29.57
N GLY A 370 8.31 -25.41 30.45
CA GLY A 370 9.46 -26.30 30.28
C GLY A 370 9.30 -27.62 31.02
N GLY A 371 10.17 -28.59 30.72
CA GLY A 371 10.08 -29.90 31.33
C GLY A 371 11.21 -30.84 30.94
N SER A 372 10.88 -32.12 30.77
CA SER A 372 11.87 -33.15 30.41
C SER A 372 12.14 -33.26 28.92
N GLY A 373 11.27 -32.68 28.08
CA GLY A 373 11.42 -32.60 26.63
C GLY A 373 11.59 -31.16 26.17
N ASN A 374 11.47 -30.91 24.86
CA ASN A 374 11.63 -29.57 24.31
C ASN A 374 10.28 -28.88 24.11
N ALA A 375 10.22 -27.56 24.34
CA ALA A 375 9.08 -26.70 24.07
C ALA A 375 9.53 -25.43 23.32
N TYR A 376 8.79 -25.05 22.28
CA TYR A 376 9.10 -23.89 21.44
C TYR A 376 7.86 -22.99 21.30
N GLY A 377 7.91 -21.79 21.87
CA GLY A 377 6.90 -20.76 21.63
C GLY A 377 7.09 -20.12 20.26
N ARG A 378 6.01 -20.00 19.47
CA ARG A 378 6.05 -19.46 18.10
C ARG A 378 5.28 -18.16 17.94
N SER A 379 4.12 -18.03 18.57
CA SER A 379 3.28 -16.84 18.46
C SER A 379 2.59 -16.51 19.78
N ILE A 380 2.31 -15.22 19.98
CA ILE A 380 1.76 -14.65 21.21
C ILE A 380 0.70 -13.60 20.86
N ALA A 381 -0.41 -13.63 21.59
CA ALA A 381 -1.46 -12.62 21.53
C ALA A 381 -1.83 -12.17 22.94
N VAL A 382 -2.33 -10.93 23.07
CA VAL A 382 -2.72 -10.34 24.36
C VAL A 382 -4.09 -9.71 24.23
N ASP A 383 -4.99 -10.01 25.17
CA ASP A 383 -6.30 -9.38 25.20
C ASP A 383 -6.29 -8.03 25.92
N SER A 384 -7.40 -7.29 25.84
CA SER A 384 -7.55 -5.97 26.48
C SER A 384 -7.48 -5.99 28.01
N SER A 385 -7.62 -7.17 28.64
CA SER A 385 -7.44 -7.36 30.08
C SER A 385 -5.99 -7.70 30.45
N GLY A 386 -5.10 -7.82 29.46
CA GLY A 386 -3.70 -8.17 29.62
C GLY A 386 -3.44 -9.67 29.77
N ASN A 387 -4.44 -10.54 29.53
CA ASN A 387 -4.18 -11.98 29.53
C ASN A 387 -3.38 -12.36 28.28
N VAL A 388 -2.47 -13.30 28.44
CA VAL A 388 -1.48 -13.68 27.44
C VAL A 388 -1.79 -15.05 26.91
N TYR A 389 -1.84 -15.19 25.60
CA TYR A 389 -2.14 -16.43 24.90
C TYR A 389 -0.94 -16.80 24.04
N THR A 390 -0.44 -18.02 24.16
CA THR A 390 0.70 -18.49 23.37
C THR A 390 0.42 -19.81 22.69
N THR A 391 0.98 -19.97 21.50
CA THR A 391 0.99 -21.25 20.76
C THR A 391 2.40 -21.61 20.32
N GLY A 392 2.60 -22.89 20.05
CA GLY A 392 3.87 -23.47 19.66
C GLY A 392 3.77 -24.98 19.60
N TYR A 393 4.91 -25.66 19.71
CA TYR A 393 4.95 -27.11 19.80
C TYR A 393 5.90 -27.58 20.88
N PHE A 394 5.65 -28.79 21.39
CA PHE A 394 6.46 -29.43 22.41
C PHE A 394 6.55 -30.93 22.20
N ASN A 395 7.58 -31.57 22.75
CA ASN A 395 7.68 -33.02 22.84
C ASN A 395 8.02 -33.48 24.25
N GLY A 396 7.78 -34.76 24.54
CA GLY A 396 7.96 -35.28 25.90
C GLY A 396 6.95 -34.68 26.87
N THR A 397 7.36 -34.46 28.12
CA THR A 397 6.50 -33.85 29.15
C THR A 397 6.95 -32.43 29.44
N THR A 398 6.02 -31.48 29.35
CA THR A 398 6.23 -30.06 29.62
C THR A 398 5.22 -29.58 30.67
N ASP A 399 5.70 -28.82 31.66
CA ASP A 399 4.84 -28.15 32.63
C ASP A 399 4.45 -26.78 32.10
N PHE A 400 3.14 -26.53 32.01
CA PHE A 400 2.58 -25.28 31.54
C PHE A 400 2.14 -24.34 32.67
N ASP A 401 2.23 -24.76 33.94
CA ASP A 401 2.04 -23.88 35.08
C ASP A 401 3.41 -23.31 35.53
N PRO A 402 3.72 -22.03 35.25
CA PRO A 402 5.01 -21.46 35.65
C PRO A 402 5.06 -21.07 37.14
N GLY A 403 4.01 -21.37 37.91
CA GLY A 403 3.92 -21.16 39.35
C GLY A 403 4.46 -22.33 40.17
N THR A 404 3.88 -22.55 41.34
CA THR A 404 4.25 -23.69 42.22
C THR A 404 3.41 -24.94 41.97
N GLY A 405 2.39 -24.83 41.11
CA GLY A 405 1.56 -25.95 40.70
C GLY A 405 2.24 -26.79 39.62
N THR A 406 1.47 -27.69 39.02
CA THR A 406 1.93 -28.49 37.88
C THR A 406 0.75 -28.71 36.96
N SER A 407 0.92 -28.37 35.69
CA SER A 407 -0.03 -28.62 34.61
C SER A 407 0.69 -29.29 33.45
N ASN A 408 1.11 -30.53 33.68
CA ASN A 408 1.86 -31.31 32.69
C ASN A 408 0.98 -31.71 31.50
N LEU A 409 1.50 -31.46 30.29
CA LEU A 409 1.04 -32.08 29.06
C LEU A 409 2.15 -33.00 28.55
N THR A 410 1.78 -34.13 27.97
CA THR A 410 2.73 -35.16 27.50
C THR A 410 2.41 -35.55 26.06
N SER A 411 3.40 -35.42 25.19
CA SER A 411 3.32 -35.90 23.80
C SER A 411 4.25 -37.08 23.54
N GLY A 412 3.82 -37.97 22.64
CA GLY A 412 4.65 -39.03 22.06
C GLY A 412 5.50 -38.56 20.87
N SER A 413 5.19 -37.39 20.30
CA SER A 413 5.89 -36.74 19.18
C SER A 413 5.99 -35.23 19.47
N ASN A 414 6.14 -34.38 18.45
CA ASN A 414 5.83 -32.95 18.61
C ASN A 414 4.31 -32.78 18.56
N ASP A 415 3.72 -32.14 19.56
CA ASP A 415 2.31 -31.71 19.53
C ASP A 415 2.21 -30.20 19.71
N ILE A 416 1.10 -29.65 19.24
CA ILE A 416 0.75 -28.24 19.40
C ILE A 416 0.31 -28.01 20.84
N PHE A 417 0.77 -26.91 21.44
CA PHE A 417 0.21 -26.41 22.69
C PHE A 417 -0.49 -25.07 22.47
N VAL A 418 -1.49 -24.82 23.30
CA VAL A 418 -2.13 -23.50 23.45
C VAL A 418 -2.16 -23.21 24.94
N SER A 419 -1.57 -22.10 25.37
CA SER A 419 -1.55 -21.73 26.78
C SER A 419 -2.14 -20.34 27.00
N LYS A 420 -2.77 -20.15 28.16
CA LYS A 420 -3.24 -18.86 28.65
C LYS A 420 -2.65 -18.57 30.03
N LEU A 421 -2.04 -17.40 30.16
CA LEU A 421 -1.67 -16.80 31.44
C LEU A 421 -2.55 -15.57 31.72
N ASN A 422 -2.84 -15.31 32.99
CA ASN A 422 -3.47 -14.06 33.41
C ASN A 422 -2.48 -12.90 33.30
N ALA A 423 -2.95 -11.66 33.44
CA ALA A 423 -2.12 -10.45 33.28
C ALA A 423 -0.91 -10.34 34.23
N ASP A 424 -0.96 -11.02 35.38
CA ASP A 424 0.14 -11.13 36.35
C ASP A 424 1.12 -12.27 36.04
N GLY A 425 0.90 -12.98 34.94
CA GLY A 425 1.68 -14.15 34.52
C GLY A 425 1.36 -15.42 35.32
N SER A 426 0.27 -15.47 36.07
CA SER A 426 -0.22 -16.71 36.70
C SER A 426 -0.91 -17.62 35.69
N PHE A 427 -0.83 -18.93 35.91
CA PHE A 427 -1.45 -19.94 35.05
C PHE A 427 -2.98 -19.81 35.02
N ALA A 428 -3.58 -19.86 33.83
CA ALA A 428 -5.02 -19.99 33.66
C ALA A 428 -5.40 -21.39 33.13
N TRP A 429 -4.89 -21.75 31.95
CA TRP A 429 -5.07 -23.08 31.36
C TRP A 429 -4.03 -23.36 30.27
N ALA A 430 -3.83 -24.64 29.95
CA ALA A 430 -3.10 -25.09 28.78
C ALA A 430 -3.80 -26.28 28.12
N LYS A 431 -3.75 -26.35 26.80
CA LYS A 431 -4.38 -27.37 25.95
C LYS A 431 -3.33 -27.95 25.00
N GLN A 432 -3.45 -29.25 24.73
CA GLN A 432 -2.65 -29.99 23.76
C GLN A 432 -3.53 -30.33 22.56
N LEU A 433 -2.98 -30.21 21.36
CA LEU A 433 -3.58 -30.66 20.11
C LEU A 433 -2.52 -31.44 19.35
N GLY A 434 -2.79 -32.69 19.01
CA GLY A 434 -1.86 -33.49 18.23
C GLY A 434 -2.20 -34.96 18.22
N GLY A 435 -1.62 -35.67 17.26
CA GLY A 435 -1.87 -37.08 16.99
C GLY A 435 -0.69 -37.96 17.36
N SER A 436 -0.52 -39.05 16.60
CA SER A 436 0.66 -39.92 16.74
C SER A 436 1.86 -39.46 15.90
N ILE A 437 1.68 -38.43 15.08
CA ILE A 437 2.69 -37.87 14.16
C ILE A 437 2.98 -36.43 14.62
N GLY A 438 4.14 -35.88 14.26
CA GLY A 438 4.51 -34.52 14.67
C GLY A 438 3.61 -33.44 14.07
N ASP A 439 3.03 -32.62 14.94
CA ASP A 439 2.19 -31.47 14.63
C ASP A 439 2.86 -30.18 15.16
N PHE A 440 2.80 -29.09 14.39
CA PHE A 440 3.54 -27.86 14.69
C PHE A 440 2.61 -26.66 14.83
N GLY A 441 2.70 -25.96 15.97
CA GLY A 441 1.98 -24.71 16.21
C GLY A 441 2.67 -23.54 15.52
N TYR A 442 1.92 -22.75 14.75
CA TYR A 442 2.45 -21.60 13.99
C TYR A 442 1.98 -20.25 14.52
N SER A 443 0.68 -19.95 14.48
CA SER A 443 0.18 -18.62 14.84
C SER A 443 -1.13 -18.63 15.64
N ILE A 444 -1.31 -17.60 16.47
CA ILE A 444 -2.45 -17.41 17.36
C ILE A 444 -2.96 -15.96 17.28
N ALA A 445 -4.28 -15.80 17.23
CA ALA A 445 -4.96 -14.51 17.33
C ALA A 445 -6.10 -14.59 18.34
N VAL A 446 -6.49 -13.45 18.92
CA VAL A 446 -7.57 -13.38 19.92
C VAL A 446 -8.51 -12.23 19.56
N ASP A 447 -9.82 -12.50 19.58
CA ASP A 447 -10.82 -11.46 19.35
C ASP A 447 -11.15 -10.67 20.62
N SER A 448 -11.93 -9.59 20.47
CA SER A 448 -12.33 -8.72 21.59
C SER A 448 -13.19 -9.42 22.66
N SER A 449 -13.77 -10.58 22.35
CA SER A 449 -14.52 -11.42 23.30
C SER A 449 -13.62 -12.45 24.01
N GLY A 450 -12.33 -12.49 23.68
CA GLY A 450 -11.36 -13.44 24.22
C GLY A 450 -11.38 -14.81 23.55
N ASN A 451 -12.09 -14.99 22.44
CA ASN A 451 -12.01 -16.25 21.70
C ASN A 451 -10.66 -16.36 21.00
N VAL A 452 -10.12 -17.57 20.97
CA VAL A 452 -8.77 -17.87 20.48
C VAL A 452 -8.86 -18.52 19.11
N TYR A 453 -8.06 -18.05 18.17
CA TYR A 453 -7.96 -18.58 16.81
C TYR A 453 -6.54 -19.06 16.57
N ILE A 454 -6.39 -20.29 16.08
CA ILE A 454 -5.09 -20.91 15.83
C ILE A 454 -5.05 -21.35 14.38
N ALA A 455 -4.02 -20.95 13.64
CA ALA A 455 -3.72 -21.51 12.34
C ALA A 455 -2.43 -22.34 12.43
N SER A 456 -2.51 -23.62 12.07
CA SER A 456 -1.36 -24.54 12.13
C SER A 456 -1.52 -25.69 11.15
N ALA A 457 -0.51 -26.57 11.07
CA ALA A 457 -0.54 -27.74 10.20
C ALA A 457 -0.51 -29.03 11.03
N PHE A 458 -1.20 -30.07 10.55
CA PHE A 458 -1.28 -31.36 11.23
C PHE A 458 -1.12 -32.54 10.26
N THR A 459 -0.62 -33.68 10.76
CA THR A 459 -0.43 -34.90 9.95
C THR A 459 -1.10 -36.12 10.57
N GLY A 460 -1.83 -36.88 9.76
CA GLY A 460 -2.59 -38.04 10.22
C GLY A 460 -3.89 -37.64 10.90
N THR A 461 -4.40 -38.46 11.82
CA THR A 461 -5.66 -38.19 12.53
C THR A 461 -5.39 -37.50 13.85
N VAL A 462 -6.03 -36.35 14.06
CA VAL A 462 -5.91 -35.51 15.28
C VAL A 462 -7.30 -35.22 15.83
N ASP A 463 -7.43 -35.26 17.16
CA ASP A 463 -8.61 -34.77 17.88
C ASP A 463 -8.44 -33.27 18.18
N PHE A 464 -9.36 -32.47 17.67
CA PHE A 464 -9.35 -31.01 17.80
C PHE A 464 -10.24 -30.49 18.93
N ASP A 465 -10.97 -31.36 19.64
CA ASP A 465 -11.65 -30.99 20.88
C ASP A 465 -10.70 -31.22 22.08
N PRO A 466 -10.13 -30.18 22.70
CA PRO A 466 -9.21 -30.35 23.82
C PRO A 466 -9.96 -30.64 25.15
N GLY A 467 -11.27 -30.88 25.09
CA GLY A 467 -12.14 -31.26 26.20
C GLY A 467 -12.33 -32.77 26.32
N ALA A 468 -13.54 -33.16 26.74
CA ALA A 468 -13.92 -34.58 26.88
C ALA A 468 -14.66 -35.14 25.64
N GLY A 469 -15.01 -34.26 24.69
CA GLY A 469 -15.56 -34.67 23.41
C GLY A 469 -14.48 -35.18 22.48
N THR A 470 -14.87 -35.49 21.24
CA THR A 470 -13.94 -35.86 20.18
C THR A 470 -14.40 -35.22 18.89
N PHE A 471 -13.49 -34.52 18.23
CA PHE A 471 -13.68 -33.98 16.89
C PHE A 471 -12.44 -34.31 16.05
N ASN A 472 -12.47 -35.45 15.38
CA ASN A 472 -11.34 -35.92 14.59
C ASN A 472 -11.35 -35.32 13.18
N LEU A 473 -10.21 -34.79 12.76
CA LEU A 473 -9.88 -34.57 11.35
C LEU A 473 -8.71 -35.46 10.97
N THR A 474 -8.59 -35.78 9.68
CA THR A 474 -7.48 -36.59 9.14
C THR A 474 -6.85 -35.85 7.99
N SER A 475 -5.53 -35.67 8.02
CA SER A 475 -4.82 -35.02 6.92
C SER A 475 -4.80 -35.90 5.67
N ASN A 476 -4.72 -35.25 4.52
CA ASN A 476 -4.82 -35.90 3.23
C ASN A 476 -3.50 -36.59 2.85
N SER A 477 -3.59 -37.85 2.43
CA SER A 477 -2.45 -38.64 1.90
C SER A 477 -1.21 -38.75 2.80
N GLY A 478 -1.32 -38.42 4.09
CA GLY A 478 -0.19 -38.44 5.04
C GLY A 478 0.76 -37.23 4.92
N SER A 479 0.38 -36.21 4.15
CA SER A 479 1.05 -34.91 4.14
C SER A 479 0.43 -33.97 5.19
N PRO A 480 1.12 -32.90 5.60
CA PRO A 480 0.55 -31.91 6.50
C PRO A 480 -0.51 -31.05 5.80
N ASP A 481 -1.70 -30.97 6.40
CA ASP A 481 -2.78 -30.09 5.96
C ASP A 481 -2.93 -28.89 6.90
N ALA A 482 -3.38 -27.76 6.36
CA ALA A 482 -3.67 -26.57 7.13
C ALA A 482 -4.97 -26.76 7.94
N PHE A 483 -5.01 -26.22 9.15
CA PHE A 483 -6.24 -26.06 9.90
C PHE A 483 -6.34 -24.68 10.55
N ILE A 484 -7.59 -24.25 10.75
CA ILE A 484 -7.96 -23.11 11.59
C ILE A 484 -8.87 -23.64 12.69
N LEU A 485 -8.46 -23.47 13.94
CA LEU A 485 -9.23 -23.84 15.13
C LEU A 485 -9.68 -22.58 15.86
N LYS A 486 -10.97 -22.52 16.22
CA LYS A 486 -11.51 -21.55 17.19
C LYS A 486 -11.80 -22.24 18.52
N LEU A 487 -11.29 -21.64 19.60
CA LEU A 487 -11.65 -21.95 20.98
C LEU A 487 -12.40 -20.76 21.59
N ASN A 488 -13.32 -21.04 22.49
CA ASN A 488 -13.96 -20.00 23.30
C ASN A 488 -12.97 -19.44 24.35
N ALA A 489 -13.33 -18.33 25.00
CA ALA A 489 -12.45 -17.65 25.96
C ALA A 489 -12.02 -18.49 27.19
N ASP A 490 -12.77 -19.54 27.51
CA ASP A 490 -12.46 -20.52 28.55
C ASP A 490 -11.59 -21.69 28.05
N GLY A 491 -11.22 -21.69 26.77
CA GLY A 491 -10.44 -22.73 26.11
C GLY A 491 -11.27 -23.95 25.69
N SER A 492 -12.61 -23.88 25.72
CA SER A 492 -13.46 -24.94 25.17
C SER A 492 -13.46 -24.92 23.64
N PHE A 493 -13.65 -26.08 23.02
CA PHE A 493 -13.82 -26.20 21.57
C PHE A 493 -15.02 -25.37 21.06
N ALA A 494 -14.84 -24.67 19.94
CA ALA A 494 -15.93 -24.03 19.21
C ALA A 494 -16.11 -24.63 17.80
N TRP A 495 -15.07 -24.56 16.96
CA TRP A 495 -15.05 -25.21 15.65
C TRP A 495 -13.61 -25.36 15.15
N VAL A 496 -13.38 -26.31 14.24
CA VAL A 496 -12.15 -26.43 13.46
C VAL A 496 -12.49 -26.57 11.96
N LYS A 497 -11.62 -26.03 11.11
CA LYS A 497 -11.70 -26.03 9.65
C LYS A 497 -10.39 -26.52 9.07
N GLN A 498 -10.44 -27.53 8.21
CA GLN A 498 -9.29 -28.05 7.46
C GLN A 498 -9.31 -27.49 6.05
N MET A 499 -8.13 -27.19 5.52
CA MET A 499 -7.89 -26.80 4.12
C MET A 499 -6.62 -27.51 3.67
N GLY A 500 -6.59 -28.00 2.43
CA GLY A 500 -5.42 -28.72 1.94
C GLY A 500 -5.70 -29.67 0.77
N GLY A 501 -4.62 -30.27 0.29
CA GLY A 501 -4.54 -31.17 -0.85
C GLY A 501 -3.77 -32.43 -0.50
N SER A 502 -3.17 -33.10 -1.48
CA SER A 502 -2.34 -34.29 -1.20
C SER A 502 -0.91 -33.98 -0.77
N SER A 503 -0.53 -32.70 -0.77
CA SER A 503 0.85 -32.23 -0.61
C SER A 503 0.95 -31.35 0.64
N TRP A 504 1.99 -30.51 0.73
CA TRP A 504 2.24 -29.73 1.94
C TRP A 504 1.45 -28.44 1.89
N ASP A 505 0.57 -28.24 2.87
CA ASP A 505 -0.26 -27.04 3.03
C ASP A 505 -0.07 -26.49 4.45
N ILE A 506 0.66 -25.37 4.57
CA ILE A 506 1.13 -24.87 5.86
C ILE A 506 0.69 -23.41 6.03
N PRO A 507 -0.19 -23.10 7.01
CA PRO A 507 -0.48 -21.74 7.39
C PRO A 507 0.62 -21.23 8.32
N TYR A 508 1.20 -20.07 8.00
CA TYR A 508 2.23 -19.45 8.85
C TYR A 508 1.66 -18.37 9.77
N SER A 509 0.59 -17.67 9.36
CA SER A 509 0.00 -16.60 10.17
C SER A 509 -1.52 -16.50 10.08
N ILE A 510 -2.12 -15.95 11.13
CA ILE A 510 -3.55 -15.70 11.31
C ILE A 510 -3.78 -14.35 11.98
N THR A 511 -4.79 -13.63 11.52
CA THR A 511 -5.30 -12.43 12.20
C THR A 511 -6.82 -12.37 12.14
N VAL A 512 -7.43 -11.58 13.01
CA VAL A 512 -8.89 -11.41 13.10
C VAL A 512 -9.26 -9.92 13.10
N ASP A 513 -10.25 -9.55 12.30
CA ASP A 513 -10.75 -8.17 12.29
C ASP A 513 -11.78 -7.92 13.40
N SER A 514 -12.17 -6.65 13.58
CA SER A 514 -13.16 -6.27 14.59
C SER A 514 -14.56 -6.83 14.36
N SER A 515 -14.85 -7.35 13.16
CA SER A 515 -16.11 -8.04 12.84
C SER A 515 -16.03 -9.54 13.11
N GLY A 516 -14.87 -10.05 13.50
CA GLY A 516 -14.61 -11.47 13.74
C GLY A 516 -14.35 -12.28 12.47
N ASN A 517 -14.06 -11.64 11.33
CA ASN A 517 -13.57 -12.37 10.16
C ASN A 517 -12.13 -12.80 10.40
N VAL A 518 -11.78 -13.98 9.90
CA VAL A 518 -10.49 -14.62 10.11
C VAL A 518 -9.70 -14.58 8.81
N TYR A 519 -8.46 -14.11 8.86
CA TYR A 519 -7.57 -14.01 7.71
C TYR A 519 -6.34 -14.87 7.96
N THR A 520 -5.95 -15.68 6.99
CA THR A 520 -4.79 -16.57 7.10
C THR A 520 -3.93 -16.50 5.85
N THR A 521 -2.62 -16.59 6.03
CA THR A 521 -1.67 -16.77 4.93
C THR A 521 -0.70 -17.91 5.22
N GLY A 522 -0.09 -18.45 4.18
CA GLY A 522 0.80 -19.59 4.27
C GLY A 522 1.43 -19.96 2.93
N SER A 523 1.85 -21.22 2.82
CA SER A 523 2.29 -21.83 1.57
C SER A 523 1.55 -23.14 1.30
N PHE A 524 1.35 -23.47 0.03
CA PHE A 524 0.75 -24.73 -0.40
C PHE A 524 1.42 -25.26 -1.68
N SER A 525 1.30 -26.56 -1.94
CA SER A 525 1.90 -27.23 -3.10
C SER A 525 0.92 -28.17 -3.81
N GLY A 526 1.04 -28.31 -5.13
CA GLY A 526 0.08 -29.09 -5.90
C GLY A 526 -1.31 -28.45 -5.88
N THR A 527 -2.35 -29.27 -5.93
CA THR A 527 -3.75 -28.82 -5.87
C THR A 527 -4.29 -29.01 -4.45
N ALA A 528 -4.80 -27.93 -3.85
CA ALA A 528 -5.38 -27.91 -2.51
C ALA A 528 -6.76 -27.24 -2.51
N ASP A 529 -7.68 -27.80 -1.71
CA ASP A 529 -9.01 -27.24 -1.50
C ASP A 529 -9.00 -26.27 -0.31
N PHE A 530 -9.40 -25.03 -0.57
CA PHE A 530 -9.48 -23.96 0.42
C PHE A 530 -10.92 -23.67 0.88
N ASP A 531 -11.93 -24.43 0.44
CA ASP A 531 -13.27 -24.39 1.02
C ASP A 531 -13.37 -25.41 2.17
N PRO A 532 -13.43 -24.98 3.44
CA PRO A 532 -13.55 -25.89 4.56
C PRO A 532 -14.99 -26.40 4.79
N GLY A 533 -15.92 -26.05 3.88
CA GLY A 533 -17.32 -26.45 3.87
C GLY A 533 -17.59 -27.69 3.02
N ALA A 534 -18.78 -27.74 2.42
CA ALA A 534 -19.19 -28.82 1.52
C ALA A 534 -18.93 -28.50 0.04
N GLY A 535 -18.51 -27.27 -0.26
CA GLY A 535 -18.10 -26.86 -1.60
C GLY A 535 -16.65 -27.27 -1.87
N THR A 536 -16.10 -26.73 -2.96
CA THR A 536 -14.71 -26.93 -3.35
C THR A 536 -14.21 -25.65 -3.97
N LEU A 537 -13.08 -25.14 -3.47
CA LEU A 537 -12.32 -24.06 -4.07
C LEU A 537 -10.87 -24.51 -4.20
N ASN A 538 -10.55 -25.13 -5.34
CA ASN A 538 -9.21 -25.61 -5.62
C ASN A 538 -8.30 -24.47 -6.10
N LEU A 539 -7.17 -24.29 -5.41
CA LEU A 539 -6.02 -23.55 -5.90
C LEU A 539 -4.94 -24.54 -6.33
N THR A 540 -4.09 -24.18 -7.29
CA THR A 540 -3.05 -25.10 -7.82
C THR A 540 -1.73 -24.37 -7.97
N SER A 541 -0.70 -24.84 -7.27
CA SER A 541 0.63 -24.24 -7.34
C SER A 541 1.27 -24.46 -8.72
N ALA A 542 1.99 -23.46 -9.22
CA ALA A 542 2.57 -23.44 -10.56
C ALA A 542 3.98 -24.09 -10.61
N GLY A 543 4.23 -25.13 -9.81
CA GLY A 543 5.53 -25.78 -9.68
C GLY A 543 5.94 -25.91 -8.22
N GLY A 544 6.72 -24.95 -7.72
CA GLY A 544 7.10 -24.86 -6.32
C GLY A 544 5.93 -24.52 -5.37
N ASP A 545 6.29 -24.21 -4.13
CA ASP A 545 5.32 -23.74 -3.14
C ASP A 545 4.78 -22.36 -3.54
N ASN A 546 3.47 -22.16 -3.42
CA ASN A 546 2.85 -20.86 -3.65
C ASN A 546 2.12 -20.36 -2.41
N ILE A 547 1.92 -19.05 -2.35
CA ILE A 547 1.27 -18.36 -1.24
C ILE A 547 -0.24 -18.55 -1.39
N PHE A 548 -0.92 -18.82 -0.28
CA PHE A 548 -2.36 -18.59 -0.19
C PHE A 548 -2.65 -17.44 0.76
N VAL A 549 -3.75 -16.74 0.48
CA VAL A 549 -4.40 -15.80 1.38
C VAL A 549 -5.87 -16.18 1.43
N ASN A 550 -6.40 -16.43 2.62
CA ASN A 550 -7.77 -16.90 2.82
C ASN A 550 -8.48 -16.03 3.85
N LYS A 551 -9.77 -15.77 3.60
CA LYS A 551 -10.68 -15.06 4.50
C LYS A 551 -11.91 -15.92 4.80
N LEU A 552 -12.16 -16.16 6.08
CA LEU A 552 -13.35 -16.81 6.61
C LEU A 552 -14.21 -15.82 7.41
N ASP A 553 -15.51 -16.08 7.48
CA ASP A 553 -16.40 -15.38 8.41
C ASP A 553 -16.23 -15.88 9.86
N THR A 554 -16.98 -15.28 10.80
CA THR A 554 -16.93 -15.66 12.23
C THR A 554 -17.34 -17.12 12.53
N ASN A 555 -18.01 -17.80 11.59
CA ASN A 555 -18.44 -19.20 11.72
C ASN A 555 -17.45 -20.16 11.02
N GLY A 556 -16.37 -19.63 10.44
CA GLY A 556 -15.40 -20.40 9.67
C GLY A 556 -15.92 -20.80 8.29
N SER A 557 -16.91 -20.09 7.74
CA SER A 557 -17.35 -20.26 6.35
C SER A 557 -16.47 -19.42 5.42
N LEU A 558 -16.12 -19.97 4.26
CA LEU A 558 -15.27 -19.32 3.28
C LEU A 558 -15.96 -18.06 2.70
N LEU A 559 -15.23 -16.94 2.71
CA LEU A 559 -15.59 -15.73 1.97
C LEU A 559 -14.82 -15.66 0.66
N TRP A 560 -13.50 -15.85 0.70
CA TRP A 560 -12.65 -15.97 -0.47
C TRP A 560 -11.31 -16.63 -0.11
N ALA A 561 -10.68 -17.29 -1.08
CA ALA A 561 -9.26 -17.67 -1.04
C ALA A 561 -8.57 -17.23 -2.33
N LYS A 562 -7.31 -16.83 -2.21
CA LYS A 562 -6.49 -16.23 -3.26
C LYS A 562 -5.11 -16.88 -3.25
N GLN A 563 -4.54 -17.04 -4.44
CA GLN A 563 -3.18 -17.55 -4.64
C GLN A 563 -2.27 -16.43 -5.14
N LEU A 564 -1.05 -16.38 -4.64
CA LEU A 564 0.04 -15.57 -5.15
C LEU A 564 1.26 -16.49 -5.35
N GLY A 565 2.08 -16.25 -6.35
CA GLY A 565 3.28 -17.06 -6.58
C GLY A 565 3.57 -17.36 -8.04
N GLY A 566 4.56 -18.21 -8.27
CA GLY A 566 4.97 -18.62 -9.61
C GLY A 566 5.58 -20.02 -9.61
N SER A 567 6.54 -20.24 -10.50
CA SER A 567 7.18 -21.56 -10.61
C SER A 567 8.24 -21.83 -9.54
N GLY A 568 8.83 -20.77 -8.97
CA GLY A 568 9.69 -20.86 -7.79
C GLY A 568 8.89 -20.97 -6.49
N ASN A 569 9.60 -21.17 -5.39
CA ASN A 569 8.98 -21.20 -4.06
C ASN A 569 8.63 -19.79 -3.59
N ALA A 570 7.45 -19.65 -3.00
CA ALA A 570 6.95 -18.43 -2.39
C ALA A 570 6.19 -18.76 -1.08
N TYR A 571 6.47 -18.01 -0.02
CA TYR A 571 5.94 -18.27 1.33
C TYR A 571 5.34 -17.01 1.93
N GLY A 572 4.04 -17.00 2.23
CA GLY A 572 3.39 -15.91 2.97
C GLY A 572 3.65 -16.09 4.46
N ARG A 573 4.59 -15.34 5.04
CA ARG A 573 5.08 -15.54 6.41
C ARG A 573 4.19 -14.88 7.45
N ASP A 574 3.63 -13.72 7.12
CA ASP A 574 2.78 -12.98 8.05
C ASP A 574 1.71 -12.14 7.35
N ILE A 575 0.63 -11.85 8.08
CA ILE A 575 -0.57 -11.16 7.58
C ILE A 575 -1.12 -10.16 8.60
N ALA A 576 -1.41 -8.94 8.13
CA ALA A 576 -2.06 -7.89 8.90
C ALA A 576 -3.25 -7.31 8.12
N VAL A 577 -4.23 -6.75 8.83
CA VAL A 577 -5.45 -6.18 8.23
C VAL A 577 -5.71 -4.81 8.85
N ASP A 578 -5.99 -3.81 8.02
CA ASP A 578 -6.35 -2.47 8.49
C ASP A 578 -7.86 -2.33 8.78
N SER A 579 -8.26 -1.19 9.35
CA SER A 579 -9.67 -0.92 9.69
C SER A 579 -10.61 -0.85 8.48
N SER A 580 -10.06 -0.67 7.27
CA SER A 580 -10.82 -0.69 6.01
C SER A 580 -10.96 -2.12 5.45
N GLY A 581 -10.34 -3.10 6.11
CA GLY A 581 -10.31 -4.49 5.69
C GLY A 581 -9.29 -4.79 4.60
N ASN A 582 -8.36 -3.87 4.29
CA ASN A 582 -7.28 -4.17 3.36
C ASN A 582 -6.30 -5.15 4.02
N VAL A 583 -5.83 -6.11 3.25
CA VAL A 583 -4.99 -7.21 3.70
C VAL A 583 -3.56 -6.99 3.25
N TYR A 584 -2.61 -7.02 4.18
CA TYR A 584 -1.19 -6.86 3.94
C TYR A 584 -0.50 -8.18 4.25
N THR A 585 0.23 -8.73 3.28
CA THR A 585 0.97 -9.99 3.42
C THR A 585 2.43 -9.75 3.11
N THR A 586 3.33 -10.24 3.96
CA THR A 586 4.77 -10.25 3.69
C THR A 586 5.32 -11.67 3.73
N GLY A 587 6.49 -11.85 3.12
CA GLY A 587 7.11 -13.16 3.02
C GLY A 587 8.35 -13.15 2.16
N ASP A 588 8.70 -14.32 1.62
CA ASP A 588 9.85 -14.51 0.75
C ASP A 588 9.48 -15.32 -0.51
N PHE A 589 10.09 -15.01 -1.65
CA PHE A 589 9.89 -15.73 -2.91
C PHE A 589 11.15 -15.82 -3.77
N THR A 590 11.18 -16.81 -4.67
CA THR A 590 12.30 -17.07 -5.60
C THR A 590 11.84 -17.04 -7.05
N GLY A 591 12.69 -16.53 -7.95
CA GLY A 591 12.38 -16.45 -9.37
C GLY A 591 11.29 -15.42 -9.66
N SER A 592 10.45 -15.68 -10.67
CA SER A 592 9.30 -14.83 -11.00
C SER A 592 8.03 -15.37 -10.36
N ALA A 593 7.26 -14.50 -9.73
CA ALA A 593 5.98 -14.82 -9.09
C ALA A 593 4.93 -13.75 -9.40
N ASP A 594 3.71 -14.19 -9.68
CA ASP A 594 2.55 -13.33 -9.90
C ASP A 594 1.88 -12.99 -8.55
N PHE A 595 1.69 -11.69 -8.30
CA PHE A 595 1.07 -11.17 -7.09
C PHE A 595 -0.33 -10.58 -7.34
N ASP A 596 -0.88 -10.67 -8.54
CA ASP A 596 -2.30 -10.39 -8.80
C ASP A 596 -3.11 -11.70 -8.73
N PRO A 597 -3.96 -11.90 -7.70
CA PRO A 597 -4.77 -13.11 -7.60
C PRO A 597 -6.04 -13.07 -8.50
N GLY A 598 -6.20 -12.04 -9.32
CA GLY A 598 -7.28 -11.85 -10.27
C GLY A 598 -7.00 -12.47 -11.65
N THR A 599 -7.51 -11.82 -12.70
CA THR A 599 -7.24 -12.21 -14.10
C THR A 599 -6.05 -11.46 -14.71
N GLY A 600 -5.55 -10.43 -14.02
CA GLY A 600 -4.33 -9.73 -14.40
C GLY A 600 -3.10 -10.54 -14.02
N THR A 601 -1.94 -9.97 -14.33
CA THR A 601 -0.64 -10.54 -13.94
C THR A 601 0.24 -9.40 -13.47
N VAL A 602 0.76 -9.51 -12.25
CA VAL A 602 1.73 -8.57 -11.70
C VAL A 602 2.93 -9.38 -11.22
N ASN A 603 3.88 -9.57 -12.12
CA ASN A 603 5.08 -10.35 -11.83
C ASN A 603 6.13 -9.53 -11.08
N LEU A 604 6.52 -10.01 -9.91
CA LEU A 604 7.77 -9.61 -9.27
C LEU A 604 8.83 -10.67 -9.53
N THR A 605 10.09 -10.26 -9.65
CA THR A 605 11.22 -11.16 -9.86
C THR A 605 12.24 -10.94 -8.75
N SER A 606 12.74 -12.02 -8.14
CA SER A 606 13.82 -11.92 -7.17
C SER A 606 15.14 -11.53 -7.87
N GLY A 607 15.88 -10.57 -7.29
CA GLY A 607 17.15 -10.03 -7.78
C GLY A 607 18.36 -10.96 -7.56
N GLY A 608 18.15 -12.09 -6.90
CA GLY A 608 19.18 -13.09 -6.62
C GLY A 608 18.61 -14.37 -6.02
N GLY A 609 18.80 -14.54 -4.71
CA GLY A 609 18.27 -15.66 -3.94
C GLY A 609 16.76 -15.54 -3.75
N LYS A 610 16.29 -15.79 -2.52
CA LYS A 610 14.93 -15.42 -2.12
C LYS A 610 14.88 -13.94 -1.76
N ASP A 611 13.78 -13.26 -2.12
CA ASP A 611 13.59 -11.84 -1.80
C ASP A 611 12.28 -11.60 -1.06
N ILE A 612 12.22 -10.48 -0.34
CA ILE A 612 11.04 -10.05 0.39
C ILE A 612 9.97 -9.60 -0.59
N PHE A 613 8.71 -9.93 -0.29
CA PHE A 613 7.58 -9.24 -0.89
C PHE A 613 6.71 -8.55 0.17
N LEU A 614 6.00 -7.52 -0.25
CA LEU A 614 4.86 -6.96 0.45
C LEU A 614 3.70 -6.84 -0.53
N SER A 615 2.64 -7.61 -0.31
CA SER A 615 1.42 -7.60 -1.12
C SER A 615 0.28 -6.95 -0.33
N ARG A 616 -0.54 -6.17 -1.04
CA ARG A 616 -1.74 -5.52 -0.52
C ARG A 616 -2.94 -5.93 -1.36
N LEU A 617 -3.97 -6.43 -0.70
CA LEU A 617 -5.27 -6.74 -1.29
C LEU A 617 -6.37 -5.89 -0.62
N ASP A 618 -7.46 -5.63 -1.34
CA ASP A 618 -8.64 -5.01 -0.74
C ASP A 618 -9.43 -6.01 0.13
N SER A 619 -10.52 -5.55 0.75
CA SER A 619 -11.37 -6.39 1.63
C SER A 619 -12.07 -7.56 0.93
N SER A 620 -12.14 -7.54 -0.41
CA SER A 620 -12.67 -8.59 -1.27
C SER A 620 -11.58 -9.49 -1.86
N GLY A 621 -10.32 -9.26 -1.49
CA GLY A 621 -9.16 -10.02 -1.97
C GLY A 621 -8.76 -9.68 -3.41
N ASN A 622 -9.11 -8.50 -3.91
CA ASN A 622 -8.63 -8.00 -5.20
C ASN A 622 -7.26 -7.33 -5.02
N PHE A 623 -6.42 -7.41 -6.05
CA PHE A 623 -5.11 -6.78 -6.06
C PHE A 623 -5.18 -5.26 -5.86
N LEU A 624 -4.38 -4.73 -4.96
CA LEU A 624 -4.11 -3.29 -4.86
C LEU A 624 -2.69 -2.96 -5.29
N SER A 625 -1.70 -3.60 -4.66
CA SER A 625 -0.28 -3.39 -4.96
C SER A 625 0.57 -4.56 -4.49
N ALA A 626 1.74 -4.74 -5.09
CA ALA A 626 2.80 -5.60 -4.56
C ALA A 626 4.17 -4.99 -4.83
N LYS A 627 5.07 -5.12 -3.85
CA LYS A 627 6.44 -4.61 -3.93
C LYS A 627 7.41 -5.72 -3.58
N GLN A 628 8.52 -5.78 -4.30
CA GLN A 628 9.69 -6.59 -3.94
C GLN A 628 10.68 -5.69 -3.20
N LEU A 629 11.31 -6.24 -2.15
CA LEU A 629 12.44 -5.64 -1.46
C LEU A 629 13.52 -6.72 -1.39
N GLY A 630 14.65 -6.52 -2.05
CA GLY A 630 15.67 -7.56 -2.08
C GLY A 630 16.82 -7.22 -3.00
N GLY A 631 17.96 -7.85 -2.73
CA GLY A 631 19.21 -7.62 -3.41
C GLY A 631 19.68 -8.88 -4.14
N SER A 632 21.00 -9.10 -4.08
CA SER A 632 21.62 -10.31 -4.64
C SER A 632 21.69 -11.46 -3.63
N GLY A 633 21.39 -11.18 -2.35
CA GLY A 633 21.45 -12.11 -1.23
C GLY A 633 20.17 -12.94 -1.08
N ASP A 634 20.05 -13.57 0.08
CA ASP A 634 18.78 -14.14 0.55
C ASP A 634 18.16 -13.16 1.54
N ASP A 635 17.01 -12.61 1.21
CA ASP A 635 16.27 -11.63 1.98
C ASP A 635 14.88 -12.19 2.33
N GLY A 636 14.43 -12.01 3.57
CA GLY A 636 13.21 -12.65 4.06
C GLY A 636 12.34 -11.72 4.88
N GLY A 637 11.10 -11.49 4.43
CA GLY A 637 10.08 -10.79 5.21
C GLY A 637 9.43 -11.76 6.17
N LEU A 638 9.57 -11.53 7.48
CA LEU A 638 9.13 -12.49 8.49
C LEU A 638 7.90 -12.02 9.26
N SER A 639 7.68 -10.71 9.36
CA SER A 639 6.50 -10.17 10.04
C SER A 639 6.06 -8.81 9.50
N VAL A 640 4.75 -8.56 9.52
CA VAL A 640 4.11 -7.32 9.09
C VAL A 640 3.13 -6.83 10.15
N ALA A 641 3.13 -5.53 10.42
CA ALA A 641 2.15 -4.86 11.25
C ALA A 641 1.57 -3.64 10.52
N VAL A 642 0.35 -3.24 10.89
CA VAL A 642 -0.33 -2.07 10.35
C VAL A 642 -0.88 -1.23 11.49
N ASP A 643 -0.70 0.09 11.42
CA ASP A 643 -1.25 1.01 12.42
C ASP A 643 -2.67 1.49 12.04
N SER A 644 -3.30 2.26 12.93
CA SER A 644 -4.65 2.80 12.71
C SER A 644 -4.75 3.81 11.56
N THR A 645 -3.62 4.29 11.05
CA THR A 645 -3.53 5.16 9.87
C THR A 645 -3.17 4.38 8.60
N SER A 646 -3.18 3.04 8.66
CA SER A 646 -2.80 2.14 7.57
C SER A 646 -1.32 2.22 7.15
N ASN A 647 -0.43 2.80 7.97
CA ASN A 647 1.01 2.67 7.70
C ASN A 647 1.43 1.23 7.93
N VAL A 648 2.32 0.74 7.07
CA VAL A 648 2.75 -0.65 7.06
C VAL A 648 4.18 -0.74 7.57
N TYR A 649 4.42 -1.68 8.47
CA TYR A 649 5.72 -1.93 9.08
C TYR A 649 6.12 -3.37 8.81
N THR A 650 7.33 -3.61 8.31
CA THR A 650 7.84 -4.98 8.12
C THR A 650 9.19 -5.17 8.77
N THR A 651 9.47 -6.41 9.18
CA THR A 651 10.79 -6.83 9.67
C THR A 651 11.15 -8.21 9.14
N GLY A 652 12.42 -8.56 9.28
CA GLY A 652 12.96 -9.82 8.82
C GLY A 652 14.48 -9.83 8.86
N ASN A 653 15.07 -10.51 7.89
CA ASN A 653 16.52 -10.54 7.70
C ASN A 653 16.87 -10.20 6.24
N PHE A 654 18.06 -9.66 6.01
CA PHE A 654 18.56 -9.36 4.68
C PHE A 654 20.08 -9.53 4.60
N LYS A 655 20.59 -9.73 3.39
CA LYS A 655 22.00 -10.02 3.13
C LYS A 655 22.57 -9.19 1.99
N ASN A 656 23.81 -8.73 2.18
CA ASN A 656 24.48 -7.77 1.30
C ASN A 656 23.72 -6.44 1.27
N THR A 657 23.71 -5.75 0.14
CA THR A 657 23.00 -4.49 -0.05
C THR A 657 21.61 -4.72 -0.62
N VAL A 658 20.62 -4.11 0.02
CA VAL A 658 19.20 -4.11 -0.40
C VAL A 658 18.70 -2.68 -0.46
N ASP A 659 17.94 -2.37 -1.50
CA ASP A 659 17.16 -1.14 -1.58
C ASP A 659 15.83 -1.33 -0.86
N PHE A 660 15.61 -0.57 0.21
CA PHE A 660 14.38 -0.63 0.99
C PHE A 660 13.36 0.44 0.59
N ASP A 661 13.65 1.25 -0.43
CA ASP A 661 12.66 2.12 -1.08
C ASP A 661 11.99 1.35 -2.23
N PRO A 662 10.72 0.92 -2.10
CA PRO A 662 10.02 0.23 -3.17
C PRO A 662 9.55 1.17 -4.30
N GLY A 663 9.82 2.47 -4.19
CA GLY A 663 9.56 3.50 -5.19
C GLY A 663 10.70 3.64 -6.18
N THR A 664 10.88 4.85 -6.71
CA THR A 664 11.98 5.18 -7.64
C THR A 664 13.21 5.75 -6.95
N GLY A 665 13.08 6.09 -5.66
CA GLY A 665 14.24 6.48 -4.86
C GLY A 665 15.12 5.26 -4.60
N THR A 666 16.29 5.51 -4.04
CA THR A 666 17.20 4.43 -3.63
C THR A 666 17.60 4.68 -2.19
N VAL A 667 17.22 3.76 -1.31
CA VAL A 667 17.65 3.75 0.08
C VAL A 667 18.26 2.40 0.42
N ASN A 668 19.56 2.32 0.13
CA ASN A 668 20.37 1.13 0.37
C ASN A 668 20.70 0.96 1.86
N LEU A 669 20.40 -0.23 2.38
CA LEU A 669 20.96 -0.77 3.62
C LEU A 669 21.92 -1.90 3.27
N THR A 670 23.00 -2.09 4.04
CA THR A 670 24.03 -3.10 3.75
C THR A 670 24.32 -3.91 5.00
N SER A 671 24.03 -5.21 4.98
CA SER A 671 24.27 -6.09 6.12
C SER A 671 25.74 -6.09 6.53
N ALA A 672 25.99 -6.12 7.84
CA ALA A 672 27.31 -6.02 8.45
C ALA A 672 27.99 -7.39 8.60
N GLY A 673 27.65 -8.40 7.79
CA GLY A 673 28.22 -9.74 7.94
C GLY A 673 27.45 -10.79 7.14
N VAL A 674 26.71 -11.63 7.85
CA VAL A 674 25.89 -12.68 7.23
C VAL A 674 24.53 -12.09 6.89
N ASP A 675 23.61 -12.13 7.85
CA ASP A 675 22.26 -11.58 7.72
C ASP A 675 22.06 -10.56 8.84
N ASP A 676 21.51 -9.41 8.49
CA ASP A 676 21.16 -8.35 9.44
C ASP A 676 19.65 -8.15 9.46
N ILE A 677 19.17 -7.50 10.51
CA ILE A 677 17.76 -7.21 10.71
C ILE A 677 17.41 -5.94 9.94
N PHE A 678 16.31 -5.98 9.19
CA PHE A 678 15.68 -4.76 8.71
C PHE A 678 14.40 -4.46 9.49
N ILE A 679 14.09 -3.18 9.61
CA ILE A 679 12.78 -2.67 10.02
C ILE A 679 12.43 -1.57 9.02
N SER A 680 11.33 -1.71 8.30
CA SER A 680 10.88 -0.69 7.35
C SER A 680 9.48 -0.20 7.69
N LYS A 681 9.22 1.05 7.30
CA LYS A 681 7.91 1.69 7.35
C LYS A 681 7.57 2.25 5.97
N LEU A 682 6.38 1.93 5.49
CA LEU A 682 5.74 2.58 4.34
C LEU A 682 4.53 3.36 4.85
N ASN A 683 4.38 4.61 4.41
CA ASN A 683 3.22 5.40 4.78
C ASN A 683 2.00 4.95 3.98
N ALA A 684 0.82 5.06 4.59
CA ALA A 684 -0.41 4.86 3.87
C ALA A 684 -0.58 5.97 2.82
N ALA A 685 -1.08 5.62 1.64
CA ALA A 685 -1.53 6.59 0.64
C ALA A 685 -2.90 7.19 1.05
N VAL A 686 -3.01 7.73 2.27
CA VAL A 686 -4.25 8.28 2.83
C VAL A 686 -4.16 9.80 2.81
N ALA A 687 -5.03 10.41 2.01
CA ALA A 687 -5.13 11.86 1.93
C ALA A 687 -5.67 12.49 3.24
N PRO A 688 -5.03 13.53 3.80
CA PRO A 688 -5.55 14.25 4.95
C PRO A 688 -6.96 14.79 4.67
N THR A 689 -7.92 14.62 5.57
CA THR A 689 -9.25 15.27 5.46
C THR A 689 -9.27 16.55 6.26
N VAL A 690 -10.14 17.52 5.91
CA VAL A 690 -10.29 18.79 6.66
C VAL A 690 -11.75 19.09 6.97
N SER A 691 -12.00 19.52 8.21
CA SER A 691 -13.30 19.95 8.69
C SER A 691 -13.29 21.42 9.07
N LEU A 692 -14.36 22.15 8.72
CA LEU A 692 -14.54 23.56 9.05
C LEU A 692 -15.62 23.73 10.11
N THR A 693 -15.28 24.36 11.22
CA THR A 693 -16.22 24.62 12.33
C THR A 693 -16.17 26.07 12.78
N SER A 694 -17.26 26.55 13.39
CA SER A 694 -17.30 27.86 14.04
C SER A 694 -18.27 27.83 15.22
N ALA A 695 -17.86 28.41 16.35
CA ALA A 695 -18.72 28.59 17.51
C ALA A 695 -19.82 29.64 17.31
N SER A 696 -19.75 30.43 16.23
CA SER A 696 -20.76 31.44 15.92
C SER A 696 -22.05 30.79 15.42
N ALA A 697 -23.19 31.37 15.83
CA ALA A 697 -24.51 30.96 15.40
C ALA A 697 -24.65 30.98 13.87
N ALA A 698 -25.64 30.25 13.32
CA ALA A 698 -25.87 30.18 11.88
C ALA A 698 -26.08 31.55 11.21
N THR A 699 -26.62 32.52 11.95
CA THR A 699 -26.73 33.93 11.56
C THR A 699 -25.77 34.78 12.39
N VAL A 700 -25.03 35.65 11.73
CA VAL A 700 -24.01 36.53 12.34
C VAL A 700 -24.24 37.98 11.90
N ASN A 701 -23.86 38.93 12.74
CA ASN A 701 -23.93 40.37 12.45
C ASN A 701 -22.56 41.07 12.59
N ALA A 702 -21.49 40.29 12.71
CA ALA A 702 -20.11 40.72 12.89
C ALA A 702 -19.15 39.65 12.33
N PRO A 703 -17.83 39.95 12.19
CA PRO A 703 -16.83 38.94 11.85
C PRO A 703 -16.86 37.76 12.82
N PHE A 704 -16.57 36.56 12.31
CA PHE A 704 -16.59 35.32 13.09
C PHE A 704 -15.33 34.48 12.86
N THR A 705 -14.92 33.75 13.89
CA THR A 705 -13.77 32.84 13.80
C THR A 705 -14.22 31.48 13.24
N VAL A 706 -13.41 30.93 12.35
CA VAL A 706 -13.51 29.58 11.81
C VAL A 706 -12.27 28.80 12.21
N THR A 707 -12.46 27.54 12.57
CA THR A 707 -11.41 26.57 12.84
C THR A 707 -11.42 25.52 11.73
N ALA A 708 -10.31 25.38 11.02
CA ALA A 708 -10.03 24.26 10.14
C ALA A 708 -9.24 23.20 10.91
N THR A 709 -9.76 21.98 10.94
CA THR A 709 -9.12 20.84 11.61
C THR A 709 -8.88 19.72 10.59
N PHE A 710 -7.61 19.42 10.34
CA PHE A 710 -7.17 18.31 9.52
C PHE A 710 -7.15 17.01 10.33
N SER A 711 -7.36 15.86 9.66
CA SER A 711 -7.27 14.54 10.30
C SER A 711 -5.86 14.18 10.77
N GLU A 712 -4.85 14.84 10.22
CA GLU A 712 -3.44 14.70 10.58
C GLU A 712 -2.69 16.01 10.34
N ALA A 713 -1.40 16.03 10.72
CA ALA A 713 -0.60 17.23 10.60
C ALA A 713 -0.26 17.49 9.13
N VAL A 714 -0.59 18.69 8.65
CA VAL A 714 -0.29 19.11 7.28
C VAL A 714 0.67 20.29 7.24
N THR A 715 1.33 20.44 6.11
CA THR A 715 2.15 21.59 5.72
C THR A 715 1.57 22.22 4.46
N GLY A 716 2.05 23.40 4.05
CA GLY A 716 1.56 24.11 2.86
C GLY A 716 0.29 24.94 3.07
N PHE A 717 -0.58 24.61 4.04
CA PHE A 717 -1.85 25.32 4.21
C PHE A 717 -1.70 26.77 4.71
N THR A 718 -2.17 27.73 3.92
CA THR A 718 -2.12 29.17 4.20
C THR A 718 -3.49 29.85 4.03
N ALA A 719 -3.56 31.15 4.34
CA ALA A 719 -4.78 31.94 4.12
C ALA A 719 -5.19 32.05 2.63
N ALA A 720 -4.24 31.90 1.70
CA ALA A 720 -4.51 31.97 0.25
C ALA A 720 -5.24 30.73 -0.28
N ASP A 721 -5.24 29.65 0.50
CA ASP A 721 -5.85 28.37 0.15
C ASP A 721 -7.34 28.30 0.50
N LEU A 722 -7.84 29.29 1.23
CA LEU A 722 -9.25 29.41 1.56
C LEU A 722 -10.01 30.05 0.40
N THR A 723 -11.09 29.40 -0.03
CA THR A 723 -12.05 29.97 -0.97
C THR A 723 -13.25 30.53 -0.21
N LEU A 724 -13.61 31.79 -0.48
CA LEU A 724 -14.71 32.48 0.21
C LEU A 724 -15.71 33.06 -0.78
N SER A 725 -16.99 32.94 -0.41
CA SER A 725 -18.07 33.73 -0.99
C SER A 725 -18.56 34.74 0.03
N ASN A 726 -18.68 36.01 -0.39
CA ASN A 726 -19.23 37.11 0.41
C ASN A 726 -18.47 37.36 1.75
N GLY A 727 -17.17 37.10 1.77
CA GLY A 727 -16.33 37.31 2.96
C GLY A 727 -14.86 37.50 2.64
N ALA A 728 -14.11 38.04 3.60
CA ALA A 728 -12.66 38.20 3.55
C ALA A 728 -12.01 37.53 4.78
N VAL A 729 -10.83 36.94 4.58
CA VAL A 729 -10.05 36.28 5.65
C VAL A 729 -9.04 37.25 6.27
N SER A 730 -8.90 37.17 7.59
CA SER A 730 -7.84 37.82 8.36
C SER A 730 -7.46 36.97 9.57
N ASN A 731 -6.38 37.35 10.27
CA ASN A 731 -5.93 36.66 11.50
C ASN A 731 -5.72 35.14 11.32
N PHE A 732 -5.19 34.71 10.17
CA PHE A 732 -4.88 33.30 9.93
C PHE A 732 -3.69 32.89 10.81
N ALA A 733 -3.88 31.87 11.63
CA ALA A 733 -2.89 31.36 12.55
C ALA A 733 -3.13 29.87 12.83
N GLY A 734 -2.06 29.12 13.08
CA GLY A 734 -2.11 27.68 13.35
C GLY A 734 -1.00 26.93 12.63
N SER A 735 -0.93 25.62 12.88
CA SER A 735 0.06 24.72 12.29
C SER A 735 -0.32 23.27 12.56
N GLY A 736 0.17 22.35 11.73
CA GLY A 736 -0.04 20.93 11.92
C GLY A 736 -1.50 20.57 11.65
N THR A 737 -2.25 20.17 12.66
CA THR A 737 -3.63 19.70 12.49
C THR A 737 -4.68 20.82 12.58
N THR A 738 -4.35 21.97 13.15
CA THR A 738 -5.38 22.97 13.51
C THR A 738 -4.98 24.38 13.09
N TYR A 739 -5.89 25.01 12.35
CA TYR A 739 -5.76 26.39 11.87
C TYR A 739 -7.00 27.18 12.23
N THR A 740 -6.82 28.45 12.54
CA THR A 740 -7.88 29.39 12.89
C THR A 740 -7.74 30.66 12.07
N PHE A 741 -8.87 31.23 11.68
CA PHE A 741 -8.91 32.48 10.94
C PHE A 741 -10.24 33.20 11.16
N THR A 742 -10.25 34.51 10.92
CA THR A 742 -11.44 35.35 11.04
C THR A 742 -12.03 35.61 9.66
N VAL A 743 -13.31 35.28 9.49
CA VAL A 743 -14.10 35.62 8.31
C VAL A 743 -14.88 36.90 8.57
N THR A 744 -14.64 37.92 7.75
CA THR A 744 -15.36 39.20 7.77
C THR A 744 -16.35 39.24 6.60
N PRO A 745 -17.67 39.19 6.86
CA PRO A 745 -18.69 39.33 5.82
C PRO A 745 -18.56 40.65 5.06
N THR A 746 -18.79 40.64 3.74
CA THR A 746 -18.70 41.85 2.89
C THR A 746 -20.05 42.42 2.48
N ALA A 747 -21.11 41.60 2.42
CA ALA A 747 -22.49 42.03 2.17
C ALA A 747 -23.52 41.14 2.89
N GLN A 748 -24.77 41.61 2.97
CA GLN A 748 -25.89 40.85 3.53
C GLN A 748 -26.12 39.53 2.79
N GLY A 749 -26.48 38.47 3.52
CA GLY A 749 -26.80 37.16 2.95
C GLY A 749 -25.78 36.07 3.29
N PRO A 750 -25.76 34.94 2.56
CA PRO A 750 -24.88 33.83 2.87
C PRO A 750 -23.40 34.20 2.69
N VAL A 751 -22.57 33.74 3.61
CA VAL A 751 -21.11 33.82 3.62
C VAL A 751 -20.62 32.39 3.75
N SER A 752 -19.88 31.90 2.75
CA SER A 752 -19.34 30.54 2.75
C SER A 752 -17.82 30.56 2.75
N VAL A 753 -17.22 29.60 3.45
CA VAL A 753 -15.79 29.32 3.39
C VAL A 753 -15.58 27.84 3.11
N SER A 754 -14.61 27.55 2.25
CA SER A 754 -14.22 26.20 1.85
C SER A 754 -12.69 26.07 1.84
N VAL A 755 -12.23 24.83 2.03
CA VAL A 755 -10.84 24.42 1.85
C VAL A 755 -10.85 23.41 0.71
N PRO A 756 -10.27 23.73 -0.47
CA PRO A 756 -10.13 22.77 -1.57
C PRO A 756 -9.24 21.58 -1.17
N GLY A 757 -9.24 20.51 -1.96
CA GLY A 757 -8.23 19.46 -1.82
C GLY A 757 -6.88 19.91 -2.40
N ALA A 758 -5.81 19.19 -2.06
CA ALA A 758 -4.44 19.45 -2.50
C ALA A 758 -3.92 20.88 -2.28
N VAL A 759 -4.35 21.51 -1.20
CA VAL A 759 -3.82 22.79 -0.71
C VAL A 759 -3.01 22.65 0.58
N ALA A 760 -2.90 21.42 1.05
CA ALA A 760 -2.14 21.03 2.22
C ALA A 760 -1.69 19.59 2.03
N THR A 761 -0.45 19.30 2.43
CA THR A 761 0.16 17.99 2.27
C THR A 761 0.62 17.47 3.63
N ASP A 762 0.39 16.21 3.92
CA ASP A 762 0.93 15.57 5.11
C ASP A 762 2.46 15.35 5.00
N ALA A 763 3.05 14.73 6.02
CA ALA A 763 4.47 14.37 5.99
C ALA A 763 4.80 13.22 5.02
N ALA A 764 3.78 12.51 4.52
CA ALA A 764 3.88 11.38 3.61
C ALA A 764 3.72 11.79 2.14
N GLY A 765 3.53 13.08 1.85
CA GLY A 765 3.32 13.57 0.49
C GLY A 765 1.86 13.48 0.02
N ASN A 766 0.93 13.00 0.85
CA ASN A 766 -0.48 12.92 0.48
C ASN A 766 -1.14 14.31 0.58
N ASN A 767 -1.80 14.69 -0.50
CA ASN A 767 -2.59 15.92 -0.59
C ASN A 767 -3.92 15.79 0.16
N ASN A 768 -4.41 16.88 0.77
CA ASN A 768 -5.67 16.84 1.50
C ASN A 768 -6.88 16.64 0.57
N THR A 769 -7.94 16.03 1.07
CA THR A 769 -9.27 16.07 0.44
C THR A 769 -10.00 17.36 0.78
N ALA A 770 -10.92 17.78 -0.07
CA ALA A 770 -11.68 19.03 0.11
C ALA A 770 -12.60 18.97 1.34
N ALA A 771 -12.72 20.09 2.06
CA ALA A 771 -13.66 20.25 3.16
C ALA A 771 -15.10 20.41 2.67
N THR A 772 -16.07 19.95 3.47
CA THR A 772 -17.45 20.46 3.34
C THR A 772 -17.46 21.95 3.69
N ALA A 773 -18.03 22.77 2.81
CA ALA A 773 -18.08 24.22 2.99
C ALA A 773 -18.89 24.62 4.25
N LEU A 774 -18.37 25.58 5.01
CA LEU A 774 -19.05 26.16 6.16
C LEU A 774 -19.79 27.43 5.73
N THR A 775 -21.11 27.46 5.93
CA THR A 775 -21.95 28.63 5.60
C THR A 775 -22.50 29.30 6.86
N ARG A 776 -22.53 30.63 6.85
CA ARG A 776 -23.23 31.50 7.80
C ARG A 776 -24.06 32.53 7.04
N THR A 777 -25.11 33.07 7.65
CA THR A 777 -25.88 34.18 7.07
C THR A 777 -25.49 35.47 7.77
N PHE A 778 -24.94 36.43 7.03
CA PHE A 778 -24.70 37.77 7.54
C PHE A 778 -25.98 38.60 7.50
N ASP A 779 -26.41 39.05 8.67
CA ASP A 779 -27.49 40.01 8.84
C ASP A 779 -27.12 41.11 9.83
N SER A 780 -26.78 42.28 9.30
CA SER A 780 -26.50 43.50 10.07
C SER A 780 -27.67 44.47 10.14
N LEU A 781 -28.82 44.16 9.51
CA LEU A 781 -29.94 45.09 9.45
C LEU A 781 -30.70 45.08 10.78
N ALA A 782 -30.82 46.26 11.38
CA ALA A 782 -31.73 46.43 12.51
C ALA A 782 -33.18 46.25 12.04
N PRO A 783 -34.05 45.61 12.84
CA PRO A 783 -35.48 45.57 12.56
C PRO A 783 -36.05 46.98 12.42
N SER A 784 -36.85 47.24 11.39
CA SER A 784 -37.59 48.51 11.26
C SER A 784 -39.03 48.34 11.73
N VAL A 785 -39.57 49.37 12.39
CA VAL A 785 -40.99 49.42 12.78
C VAL A 785 -41.72 50.34 11.81
N SER A 786 -42.79 49.85 11.22
CA SER A 786 -43.72 50.68 10.45
C SER A 786 -44.98 50.88 11.29
N LEU A 787 -45.26 52.13 11.66
CA LEU A 787 -46.49 52.49 12.35
C LEU A 787 -47.49 52.97 11.31
N THR A 788 -48.60 52.26 11.19
CA THR A 788 -49.71 52.65 10.31
C THR A 788 -50.90 53.10 11.17
N SER A 789 -51.60 54.13 10.69
CA SER A 789 -52.87 54.57 11.25
C SER A 789 -53.93 54.56 10.15
N ALA A 790 -55.12 54.06 10.47
CA ALA A 790 -56.27 54.14 9.56
C ALA A 790 -56.90 55.54 9.53
N ALA A 791 -56.51 56.43 10.46
CA ALA A 791 -57.02 57.79 10.50
C ALA A 791 -56.38 58.66 9.40
N GLY A 792 -57.17 59.56 8.81
CA GLY A 792 -56.68 60.52 7.83
C GLY A 792 -55.69 61.53 8.43
N THR A 793 -55.07 62.34 7.56
CA THR A 793 -54.09 63.37 7.95
C THR A 793 -54.67 64.50 8.82
N THR A 794 -56.00 64.56 8.94
CA THR A 794 -56.73 65.45 9.85
C THR A 794 -57.75 64.62 10.63
N VAL A 795 -57.73 64.77 11.96
CA VAL A 795 -58.63 64.11 12.89
C VAL A 795 -59.23 65.15 13.85
N ASN A 796 -60.55 65.13 14.02
CA ASN A 796 -61.23 65.74 15.17
C ASN A 796 -61.36 64.69 16.30
N ALA A 797 -61.62 65.17 17.52
CA ALA A 797 -61.54 64.42 18.79
C ALA A 797 -62.05 62.96 18.72
N PRO A 798 -61.39 62.03 19.46
CA PRO A 798 -61.44 60.58 19.24
C PRO A 798 -62.83 59.95 19.17
#